data_AF-A0A1E7K788-F1
#
_entry.id   AF-A0A1E7K788-F1
#
_cell.length_a   1.000
_cell.length_b   1.000
_cell.length_c   1.000
_cell.angle_alpha   90.00
_cell.angle_beta   90.00
_cell.angle_gamma   90.00
#
_symmetry.space_group_name_H-M   'P 1'
#
loop_
_entity.id
_entity.type
_entity.pdbx_description
1 polymer ?
#
loop_
_entity_poly.entity_id
_entity_poly.type
_entity_poly.pdbx_seq_one_letter_code
_entity_poly.pdbx_strand_id
1 'polypeptide(L)'
;MTFEMSDELDSVFRKVEFMTSLGATIGSLEQLSDPEILADDHLLGWNVTRLRGPKLWRDHSAPAEKILAYPQILSVFGARALSGTSLLLPGISRTQRGVLCGFMSASSYASQTRMVYGFDGSDHFAFLNYACSALEKLYSHDPRAREEIALFLALQSSLSYLVAGASKLMSPSWRDGSAIPGIFRTSTYGDAGFHDAVRDRPWLAKAVAWGTIAGELAFPLALVAPAPVARGLMAAGAGFHLGNARFMGLNRFLWSYCATYPAVEHVGREVRAARAARRASGPSLPAGRTWTGPGPAQPAAGGAAALHRAAGWLTRPEVAKSATAAGAGLLALAGAGALHRRNRRRRTVRAGVPGRLVRLSTRSVHVLDRTRGDGPTVVFENGMACPSTEWGWVLRQLPEHVPYVAYDRPGTGWSPSAGGPRDAARSAADLRELLHAVSARPPFLLVGHSVGGLLIRSFAARHPDETHGLVFVDSSHPQQLERSPRQRRTTPVVRQQMTTTWLRTALTPVRGRQSRDSPFDTLPEHLVGPTRTCLEDPGMWLAARREIGRWLGSWATDAGRLTEAGTRPVSVLTAGRTSRTDPVHLDLQRDLAGLSPVSRHRLVEDATHESLVMSAEHAGEIVQALAWAREKEGVHVRD
;
A
#
# COMPACT_ATOMS: atom_id res chain seq x y z
N MET A 1 -8.40 3.66 -48.97
CA MET A 1 -9.04 4.42 -47.88
C MET A 1 -9.58 3.52 -46.77
N THR A 2 -10.47 2.55 -47.02
CA THR A 2 -11.06 1.67 -45.98
C THR A 2 -10.06 0.79 -45.22
N PHE A 3 -9.00 0.30 -45.88
CA PHE A 3 -7.98 -0.54 -45.26
C PHE A 3 -7.06 0.25 -44.30
N GLU A 4 -6.57 1.42 -44.72
CA GLU A 4 -5.76 2.32 -43.88
C GLU A 4 -6.52 2.83 -42.64
N MET A 5 -7.82 3.10 -42.79
CA MET A 5 -8.69 3.54 -41.70
C MET A 5 -8.91 2.44 -40.64
N SER A 6 -9.01 1.18 -41.08
CA SER A 6 -9.13 0.02 -40.20
C SER A 6 -7.87 -0.23 -39.37
N ASP A 7 -6.69 -0.08 -39.97
CA ASP A 7 -5.39 -0.24 -39.29
C ASP A 7 -5.14 0.85 -38.25
N GLU A 8 -5.63 2.06 -38.52
CA GLU A 8 -5.54 3.17 -37.61
C GLU A 8 -6.41 3.01 -36.36
N LEU A 9 -7.70 2.69 -36.52
CA LEU A 9 -8.59 2.44 -35.37
C LEU A 9 -8.09 1.25 -34.53
N ASP A 10 -7.52 0.24 -35.17
CA ASP A 10 -6.86 -0.86 -34.45
C ASP A 10 -5.65 -0.38 -33.63
N SER A 11 -4.89 0.58 -34.14
CA SER A 11 -3.80 1.22 -33.40
C SER A 11 -4.32 2.01 -32.19
N VAL A 12 -5.42 2.75 -32.36
CA VAL A 12 -6.08 3.50 -31.28
C VAL A 12 -6.49 2.57 -30.15
N PHE A 13 -7.30 1.55 -30.44
CA PHE A 13 -7.81 0.65 -29.40
C PHE A 13 -6.73 -0.24 -28.80
N ARG A 14 -5.69 -0.64 -29.55
CA ARG A 14 -4.52 -1.33 -28.96
C ARG A 14 -3.84 -0.49 -27.88
N LYS A 15 -3.74 0.84 -28.07
CA LYS A 15 -3.18 1.74 -27.05
C LYS A 15 -4.11 1.89 -25.84
N VAL A 16 -5.42 2.03 -26.08
CA VAL A 16 -6.44 2.06 -25.01
C VAL A 16 -6.36 0.80 -24.14
N GLU A 17 -6.33 -0.37 -24.78
CA GLU A 17 -6.21 -1.68 -24.14
C GLU A 17 -4.92 -1.81 -23.36
N PHE A 18 -3.78 -1.44 -23.95
CA PHE A 18 -2.48 -1.55 -23.31
C PHE A 18 -2.43 -0.74 -22.01
N MET A 19 -2.81 0.54 -22.07
CA MET A 19 -2.76 1.42 -20.90
C MET A 19 -3.72 0.98 -19.80
N THR A 20 -4.95 0.61 -20.18
CA THR A 20 -5.97 0.15 -19.21
C THR A 20 -5.58 -1.20 -18.59
N SER A 21 -4.98 -2.10 -19.36
CA SER A 21 -4.56 -3.44 -18.92
C SER A 21 -3.34 -3.42 -18.02
N LEU A 22 -2.45 -2.44 -18.20
CA LEU A 22 -1.34 -2.22 -17.29
C LEU A 22 -1.85 -1.86 -15.88
N GLY A 23 -2.74 -0.87 -15.79
CA GLY A 23 -3.34 -0.47 -14.51
C GLY A 23 -4.19 -1.59 -13.87
N ALA A 24 -5.00 -2.29 -14.67
CA ALA A 24 -5.85 -3.37 -14.17
C ALA A 24 -5.06 -4.61 -13.70
N THR A 25 -3.94 -4.93 -14.36
CA THR A 25 -3.04 -6.02 -13.93
C THR A 25 -2.43 -5.68 -12.57
N ILE A 26 -1.87 -4.47 -12.42
CA ILE A 26 -1.30 -4.01 -11.14
C ILE A 26 -2.36 -4.08 -10.04
N GLY A 27 -3.54 -3.48 -10.26
CA GLY A 27 -4.61 -3.48 -9.26
C GLY A 27 -5.12 -4.88 -8.90
N SER A 28 -5.19 -5.81 -9.87
CA SER A 28 -5.61 -7.19 -9.58
C SER A 28 -4.56 -7.94 -8.76
N LEU A 29 -3.27 -7.73 -9.03
CA LEU A 29 -2.18 -8.30 -8.24
C LEU A 29 -2.12 -7.72 -6.82
N GLU A 30 -2.40 -6.43 -6.66
CA GLU A 30 -2.52 -5.79 -5.34
C GLU A 30 -3.63 -6.45 -4.51
N GLN A 31 -4.82 -6.69 -5.09
CA GLN A 31 -5.91 -7.38 -4.41
C GLN A 31 -5.56 -8.82 -4.02
N LEU A 32 -4.83 -9.53 -4.89
CA LEU A 32 -4.34 -10.88 -4.61
C LEU A 32 -3.23 -10.91 -3.55
N SER A 33 -2.54 -9.80 -3.32
CA SER A 33 -1.48 -9.70 -2.30
C SER A 33 -2.00 -9.52 -0.87
N ASP A 34 -3.26 -9.07 -0.73
CA ASP A 34 -3.96 -8.88 0.55
C ASP A 34 -5.38 -9.47 0.49
N PRO A 35 -5.53 -10.79 0.29
CA PRO A 35 -6.83 -11.42 0.01
C PRO A 35 -7.80 -11.37 1.20
N GLU A 36 -7.28 -11.20 2.43
CA GLU A 36 -8.08 -11.11 3.66
C GLU A 36 -9.02 -9.89 3.64
N ILE A 37 -8.69 -8.82 2.89
CA ILE A 37 -9.59 -7.66 2.76
C ILE A 37 -10.93 -8.02 2.10
N LEU A 38 -10.95 -9.08 1.29
CA LEU A 38 -12.11 -9.60 0.56
C LEU A 38 -12.82 -10.74 1.30
N ALA A 39 -12.32 -11.16 2.47
CA ALA A 39 -12.97 -12.20 3.25
C ALA A 39 -14.31 -11.73 3.83
N ASP A 40 -15.24 -12.67 4.01
CA ASP A 40 -16.64 -12.37 4.26
C ASP A 40 -16.94 -11.79 5.65
N ASP A 41 -15.94 -11.83 6.55
CA ASP A 41 -15.93 -11.25 7.89
C ASP A 41 -15.22 -9.88 7.97
N HIS A 42 -14.69 -9.37 6.84
CA HIS A 42 -14.02 -8.08 6.75
C HIS A 42 -14.89 -7.01 6.05
N LEU A 43 -14.40 -5.76 5.99
CA LEU A 43 -15.15 -4.58 5.54
C LEU A 43 -15.74 -4.71 4.11
N LEU A 44 -15.12 -5.49 3.22
CA LEU A 44 -15.58 -5.76 1.86
C LEU A 44 -16.20 -7.17 1.70
N GLY A 45 -16.59 -7.79 2.82
CA GLY A 45 -17.18 -9.12 2.86
C GLY A 45 -18.52 -9.18 2.13
N TRP A 46 -18.72 -10.25 1.35
CA TRP A 46 -19.90 -10.37 0.45
C TRP A 46 -21.20 -10.35 1.25
N ASN A 47 -21.19 -10.96 2.43
CA ASN A 47 -22.31 -11.00 3.36
C ASN A 47 -22.81 -9.62 3.78
N VAL A 48 -21.91 -8.64 3.85
CA VAL A 48 -22.23 -7.25 4.21
C VAL A 48 -22.61 -6.47 2.95
N THR A 49 -21.85 -6.59 1.86
CA THR A 49 -22.05 -5.75 0.67
C THR A 49 -23.33 -6.10 -0.08
N ARG A 50 -23.76 -7.37 -0.10
CA ARG A 50 -24.99 -7.81 -0.77
C ARG A 50 -26.26 -7.17 -0.19
N LEU A 51 -26.24 -6.81 1.10
CA LEU A 51 -27.38 -6.19 1.79
C LEU A 51 -27.72 -4.80 1.26
N ARG A 52 -26.84 -4.18 0.47
CA ARG A 52 -27.07 -2.86 -0.15
C ARG A 52 -28.00 -2.90 -1.37
N GLY A 53 -28.16 -4.05 -2.01
CA GLY A 53 -29.01 -4.24 -3.18
C GLY A 53 -30.04 -5.35 -2.99
N PRO A 54 -30.87 -5.34 -1.94
CA PRO A 54 -31.68 -6.50 -1.55
C PRO A 54 -32.71 -6.90 -2.61
N LYS A 55 -33.12 -5.98 -3.51
CA LYS A 55 -33.97 -6.28 -4.68
C LYS A 55 -33.20 -6.92 -5.84
N LEU A 56 -31.92 -6.58 -6.02
CA LEU A 56 -31.07 -7.13 -7.08
C LEU A 56 -30.67 -8.59 -6.79
N TRP A 57 -30.58 -8.94 -5.50
CA TRP A 57 -29.99 -10.21 -5.02
C TRP A 57 -31.00 -11.15 -4.33
N ARG A 58 -32.29 -10.83 -4.34
CA ARG A 58 -33.34 -11.60 -3.63
C ARG A 58 -33.64 -12.95 -4.28
N ASP A 59 -33.72 -12.99 -5.62
CA ASP A 59 -34.20 -14.17 -6.37
C ASP A 59 -33.21 -14.70 -7.44
N HIS A 60 -32.11 -13.99 -7.71
CA HIS A 60 -31.12 -14.32 -8.77
C HIS A 60 -29.69 -14.59 -8.26
N SER A 61 -29.50 -14.80 -6.96
CA SER A 61 -28.19 -14.73 -6.30
C SER A 61 -27.33 -16.00 -6.39
N ALA A 62 -27.90 -17.20 -6.56
CA ALA A 62 -27.14 -18.44 -6.36
C ALA A 62 -25.90 -18.62 -7.28
N PRO A 63 -25.91 -18.24 -8.57
CA PRO A 63 -24.72 -18.33 -9.42
C PRO A 63 -23.70 -17.22 -9.14
N ALA A 64 -24.18 -16.00 -8.90
CA ALA A 64 -23.33 -14.85 -8.61
C ALA A 64 -22.64 -15.01 -7.25
N GLU A 65 -23.33 -15.56 -6.24
CA GLU A 65 -22.80 -15.87 -4.92
C GLU A 65 -21.66 -16.89 -4.99
N LYS A 66 -21.74 -17.90 -5.87
CA LYS A 66 -20.67 -18.88 -6.08
C LYS A 66 -19.39 -18.29 -6.67
N ILE A 67 -19.47 -17.13 -7.33
CA ILE A 67 -18.34 -16.45 -7.97
C ILE A 67 -17.84 -15.28 -7.12
N LEU A 68 -18.77 -14.56 -6.51
CA LEU A 68 -18.51 -13.35 -5.74
C LEU A 68 -18.31 -13.60 -4.26
N ALA A 69 -18.52 -14.79 -3.70
CA ALA A 69 -18.16 -15.10 -2.32
C ALA A 69 -16.64 -15.28 -2.16
N TYR A 70 -16.14 -15.16 -0.92
CA TYR A 70 -14.77 -15.54 -0.61
C TYR A 70 -14.68 -17.05 -0.36
N PRO A 71 -13.65 -17.77 -0.87
CA PRO A 71 -12.47 -17.30 -1.60
C PRO A 71 -12.64 -17.23 -3.13
N GLN A 72 -13.79 -17.56 -3.70
CA GLN A 72 -13.99 -17.70 -5.15
C GLN A 72 -13.74 -16.40 -5.93
N ILE A 73 -13.97 -15.24 -5.31
CA ILE A 73 -13.62 -13.93 -5.87
C ILE A 73 -12.14 -13.82 -6.23
N LEU A 74 -11.25 -14.54 -5.53
CA LEU A 74 -9.81 -14.53 -5.81
C LEU A 74 -9.53 -15.12 -7.19
N SER A 75 -10.33 -16.08 -7.65
CA SER A 75 -10.26 -16.62 -9.01
C SER A 75 -10.63 -15.57 -10.05
N VAL A 76 -11.58 -14.67 -9.73
CA VAL A 76 -11.93 -13.54 -10.61
C VAL A 76 -10.75 -12.57 -10.72
N PHE A 77 -10.12 -12.19 -9.61
CA PHE A 77 -8.93 -11.33 -9.64
C PHE A 77 -7.72 -12.00 -10.29
N GLY A 78 -7.54 -13.32 -10.10
CA GLY A 78 -6.54 -14.12 -10.81
C GLY A 78 -6.76 -14.12 -12.32
N ALA A 79 -8.00 -14.38 -12.76
CA ALA A 79 -8.37 -14.34 -14.17
C ALA A 79 -8.24 -12.93 -14.76
N ARG A 80 -8.51 -11.87 -14.00
CA ARG A 80 -8.28 -10.47 -14.39
C ARG A 80 -6.79 -10.16 -14.55
N ALA A 81 -5.94 -10.59 -13.63
CA ALA A 81 -4.49 -10.41 -13.73
C ALA A 81 -3.93 -11.13 -14.97
N LEU A 82 -4.39 -12.36 -15.24
CA LEU A 82 -4.01 -13.12 -16.43
C LEU A 82 -4.52 -12.45 -17.72
N SER A 83 -5.77 -12.01 -17.74
CA SER A 83 -6.39 -11.36 -18.92
C SER A 83 -5.71 -10.02 -19.23
N GLY A 84 -5.48 -9.20 -18.22
CA GLY A 84 -4.74 -7.94 -18.35
C GLY A 84 -3.31 -8.18 -18.84
N THR A 85 -2.58 -9.13 -18.26
CA THR A 85 -1.23 -9.49 -18.73
C THR A 85 -1.25 -9.96 -20.17
N SER A 86 -2.24 -10.78 -20.55
CA SER A 86 -2.39 -11.28 -21.93
C SER A 86 -2.58 -10.15 -22.92
N LEU A 87 -3.39 -9.14 -22.59
CA LEU A 87 -3.63 -7.97 -23.45
C LEU A 87 -2.36 -7.11 -23.69
N LEU A 88 -1.37 -7.18 -22.78
CA LEU A 88 -0.06 -6.54 -22.92
C LEU A 88 0.89 -7.29 -23.85
N LEU A 89 0.65 -8.59 -24.08
CA LEU A 89 1.52 -9.43 -24.90
C LEU A 89 1.27 -9.20 -26.40
N PRO A 90 2.34 -9.23 -27.22
CA PRO A 90 2.18 -9.27 -28.68
C PRO A 90 1.59 -10.61 -29.11
N GLY A 91 0.93 -10.65 -30.28
CA GLY A 91 0.43 -11.90 -30.89
C GLY A 91 -0.99 -12.34 -30.50
N ILE A 92 -1.67 -11.61 -29.61
CA ILE A 92 -3.10 -11.86 -29.32
C ILE A 92 -3.95 -11.41 -30.51
N SER A 93 -4.79 -12.33 -31.02
CA SER A 93 -5.67 -12.07 -32.15
C SER A 93 -6.77 -11.07 -31.80
N ARG A 94 -7.37 -10.45 -32.82
CA ARG A 94 -8.48 -9.51 -32.63
C ARG A 94 -9.64 -10.13 -31.84
N THR A 95 -10.05 -11.34 -32.19
CA THR A 95 -11.13 -12.07 -31.50
C THR A 95 -10.77 -12.32 -30.03
N GLN A 96 -9.53 -12.75 -29.75
CA GLN A 96 -9.07 -12.96 -28.38
C GLN A 96 -9.08 -11.66 -27.58
N ARG A 97 -8.64 -10.53 -28.16
CA ARG A 97 -8.73 -9.21 -27.53
C ARG A 97 -10.18 -8.84 -27.19
N GLY A 98 -11.11 -9.10 -28.11
CA GLY A 98 -12.55 -8.88 -27.88
C GLY A 98 -13.08 -9.66 -26.69
N VAL A 99 -12.78 -10.96 -26.60
CA VAL A 99 -13.18 -11.83 -25.48
C VAL A 99 -12.56 -11.36 -24.16
N LEU A 100 -11.26 -11.07 -24.16
CA LEU A 100 -10.55 -10.60 -22.96
C LEU A 100 -11.09 -9.24 -22.49
N CYS A 101 -11.33 -8.30 -23.39
CA CYS A 101 -11.93 -7.00 -23.05
C CYS A 101 -13.36 -7.16 -22.52
N GLY A 102 -14.17 -8.04 -23.12
CA GLY A 102 -15.50 -8.37 -22.64
C GLY A 102 -15.47 -8.93 -21.22
N PHE A 103 -14.57 -9.88 -20.94
CA PHE A 103 -14.34 -10.40 -19.60
C PHE A 103 -13.87 -9.31 -18.62
N MET A 104 -12.92 -8.46 -19.01
CA MET A 104 -12.41 -7.38 -18.16
C MET A 104 -13.49 -6.34 -17.83
N SER A 105 -14.40 -6.05 -18.77
CA SER A 105 -15.56 -5.20 -18.56
C SER A 105 -16.56 -5.84 -17.58
N ALA A 106 -17.00 -7.07 -17.86
CA ALA A 106 -17.96 -7.80 -17.03
C ALA A 106 -17.44 -8.02 -15.59
N SER A 107 -16.18 -8.42 -15.45
CA SER A 107 -15.56 -8.62 -14.14
C SER A 107 -15.29 -7.32 -13.39
N SER A 108 -15.10 -6.19 -14.07
CA SER A 108 -15.01 -4.88 -13.39
C SER A 108 -16.36 -4.50 -12.80
N TYR A 109 -17.44 -4.64 -13.56
CA TYR A 109 -18.81 -4.43 -13.06
C TYR A 109 -19.14 -5.37 -11.89
N ALA A 110 -18.78 -6.65 -12.01
CA ALA A 110 -18.98 -7.62 -10.94
C ALA A 110 -18.19 -7.26 -9.67
N SER A 111 -16.94 -6.82 -9.80
CA SER A 111 -16.11 -6.40 -8.65
C SER A 111 -16.64 -5.15 -7.94
N GLN A 112 -17.28 -4.23 -8.67
CA GLN A 112 -17.91 -3.03 -8.10
C GLN A 112 -19.00 -3.39 -7.08
N THR A 113 -19.70 -4.51 -7.27
CA THR A 113 -20.74 -4.97 -6.32
C THR A 113 -20.19 -5.32 -4.92
N ARG A 114 -18.88 -5.59 -4.81
CA ARG A 114 -18.17 -5.83 -3.54
C ARG A 114 -17.43 -4.61 -3.00
N MET A 115 -17.21 -3.56 -3.80
CA MET A 115 -16.40 -2.41 -3.39
C MET A 115 -17.29 -1.19 -3.11
N VAL A 116 -17.54 -0.98 -1.81
CA VAL A 116 -18.35 0.13 -1.25
C VAL A 116 -17.89 1.53 -1.70
N TYR A 117 -16.63 1.67 -2.08
CA TYR A 117 -16.00 2.94 -2.50
C TYR A 117 -15.51 2.91 -3.96
N GLY A 118 -15.79 1.85 -4.72
CA GLY A 118 -15.23 1.58 -6.07
C GLY A 118 -16.00 2.19 -7.24
N PHE A 119 -16.56 3.38 -7.06
CA PHE A 119 -17.27 4.13 -8.10
C PHE A 119 -16.66 5.52 -8.31
N ASP A 120 -15.34 5.61 -8.14
CA ASP A 120 -14.62 6.80 -8.57
C ASP A 120 -14.52 6.85 -10.11
N GLY A 121 -14.14 8.00 -10.64
CA GLY A 121 -14.04 8.18 -12.10
C GLY A 121 -13.09 7.18 -12.77
N SER A 122 -12.05 6.69 -12.08
CA SER A 122 -11.06 5.79 -12.67
C SER A 122 -11.60 4.38 -12.90
N ASP A 123 -12.43 3.87 -11.99
CA ASP A 123 -13.07 2.56 -12.14
C ASP A 123 -14.13 2.60 -13.26
N HIS A 124 -14.85 3.73 -13.39
CA HIS A 124 -15.79 3.95 -14.49
C HIS A 124 -15.08 4.00 -15.85
N PHE A 125 -13.98 4.75 -15.97
CA PHE A 125 -13.22 4.82 -17.22
C PHE A 125 -12.54 3.49 -17.57
N ALA A 126 -12.06 2.72 -16.59
CA ALA A 126 -11.55 1.38 -16.86
C ALA A 126 -12.65 0.48 -17.47
N PHE A 127 -13.87 0.52 -16.94
CA PHE A 127 -15.02 -0.18 -17.51
C PHE A 127 -15.31 0.30 -18.94
N LEU A 128 -15.43 1.61 -19.17
CA LEU A 128 -15.72 2.17 -20.50
C LEU A 128 -14.64 1.78 -21.53
N ASN A 129 -13.35 1.84 -21.16
CA ASN A 129 -12.24 1.48 -22.03
C ASN A 129 -12.36 0.02 -22.51
N TYR A 130 -12.66 -0.91 -21.60
CA TYR A 130 -12.85 -2.32 -21.96
C TYR A 130 -14.16 -2.57 -22.72
N ALA A 131 -15.27 -1.93 -22.32
CA ALA A 131 -16.55 -2.07 -23.00
C ALA A 131 -16.47 -1.56 -24.45
N CYS A 132 -15.90 -0.36 -24.66
CA CYS A 132 -15.68 0.20 -25.99
C CYS A 132 -14.72 -0.67 -26.81
N SER A 133 -13.62 -1.14 -26.20
CA SER A 133 -12.71 -2.06 -26.87
C SER A 133 -13.39 -3.35 -27.28
N ALA A 134 -14.23 -3.95 -26.43
CA ALA A 134 -14.97 -5.16 -26.76
C ALA A 134 -16.00 -4.93 -27.89
N LEU A 135 -16.77 -3.84 -27.81
CA LEU A 135 -17.73 -3.45 -28.84
C LEU A 135 -17.04 -3.19 -30.19
N GLU A 136 -15.87 -2.55 -30.18
CA GLU A 136 -15.11 -2.29 -31.41
C GLU A 136 -14.64 -3.59 -32.09
N LYS A 137 -14.38 -4.65 -31.32
CA LYS A 137 -14.04 -5.97 -31.88
C LYS A 137 -15.29 -6.68 -32.38
N LEU A 138 -16.42 -6.52 -31.70
CA LEU A 138 -17.71 -7.08 -32.10
C LEU A 138 -18.19 -6.48 -33.43
N TYR A 139 -18.07 -5.16 -33.59
CA TYR A 139 -18.41 -4.43 -34.83
C TYR A 139 -17.22 -4.28 -35.78
N SER A 140 -16.32 -5.26 -35.81
CA SER A 140 -15.09 -5.19 -36.64
C SER A 140 -15.34 -4.95 -38.13
N HIS A 141 -16.51 -5.36 -38.62
CA HIS A 141 -16.92 -5.28 -40.02
C HIS A 141 -17.46 -3.90 -40.43
N ASP A 142 -17.84 -3.06 -39.45
CA ASP A 142 -18.49 -1.77 -39.69
C ASP A 142 -17.56 -0.62 -39.27
N PRO A 143 -16.87 0.03 -40.22
CA PRO A 143 -15.97 1.15 -39.93
C PRO A 143 -16.68 2.31 -39.24
N ARG A 144 -17.96 2.57 -39.58
CA ARG A 144 -18.70 3.69 -38.99
C ARG A 144 -19.00 3.41 -37.52
N ALA A 145 -19.46 2.21 -37.19
CA ALA A 145 -19.68 1.82 -35.80
C ALA A 145 -18.39 1.96 -34.96
N ARG A 146 -17.23 1.58 -35.52
CA ARG A 146 -15.94 1.70 -34.83
C ARG A 146 -15.52 3.16 -34.61
N GLU A 147 -15.76 4.04 -35.58
CA GLU A 147 -15.56 5.49 -35.41
C GLU A 147 -16.48 6.08 -34.34
N GLU A 148 -17.76 5.71 -34.33
CA GLU A 148 -18.73 6.18 -33.33
C GLU A 148 -18.35 5.71 -31.91
N ILE A 149 -17.78 4.51 -31.76
CA ILE A 149 -17.26 4.03 -30.47
C ILE A 149 -16.05 4.86 -30.02
N ALA A 150 -15.13 5.21 -30.94
CA ALA A 150 -13.99 6.08 -30.64
C ALA A 150 -14.46 7.50 -30.28
N LEU A 151 -15.45 8.03 -31.01
CA LEU A 151 -16.10 9.31 -30.73
C LEU A 151 -16.75 9.31 -29.36
N PHE A 152 -17.52 8.27 -29.03
CA PHE A 152 -18.12 8.11 -27.71
C PHE A 152 -17.07 8.18 -26.61
N LEU A 153 -15.97 7.43 -26.72
CA LEU A 153 -14.92 7.43 -25.71
C LEU A 153 -14.24 8.81 -25.55
N ALA A 154 -14.00 9.51 -26.66
CA ALA A 154 -13.44 10.85 -26.67
C ALA A 154 -14.40 11.90 -26.05
N LEU A 155 -15.70 11.81 -26.37
CA LEU A 155 -16.74 12.69 -25.82
C LEU A 155 -16.97 12.43 -24.32
N GLN A 156 -16.98 11.16 -23.89
CA GLN A 156 -17.10 10.82 -22.46
C GLN A 156 -15.92 11.37 -21.65
N SER A 157 -14.69 11.24 -22.18
CA SER A 157 -13.50 11.84 -21.57
C SER A 157 -13.65 13.36 -21.46
N SER A 158 -14.00 14.02 -22.56
CA SER A 158 -14.18 15.48 -22.60
C SER A 158 -15.28 15.98 -21.66
N LEU A 159 -16.42 15.29 -21.63
CA LEU A 159 -17.54 15.61 -20.75
C LEU A 159 -17.16 15.44 -19.28
N SER A 160 -16.41 14.38 -18.93
CA SER A 160 -15.95 14.15 -17.56
C SER A 160 -15.06 15.30 -17.07
N TYR A 161 -14.07 15.74 -17.86
CA TYR A 161 -13.26 16.91 -17.49
C TYR A 161 -14.10 18.18 -17.42
N LEU A 162 -14.98 18.43 -18.39
CA LEU A 162 -15.82 19.63 -18.41
C LEU A 162 -16.72 19.73 -17.17
N VAL A 163 -17.42 18.65 -16.83
CA VAL A 163 -18.32 18.61 -15.66
C VAL A 163 -17.52 18.74 -14.37
N ALA A 164 -16.35 18.07 -14.28
CA ALA A 164 -15.46 18.23 -13.14
C ALA A 164 -15.00 19.68 -12.97
N GLY A 165 -14.55 20.34 -14.04
CA GLY A 165 -14.10 21.73 -14.02
C GLY A 165 -15.22 22.71 -13.72
N ALA A 166 -16.41 22.50 -14.30
CA ALA A 166 -17.59 23.33 -14.06
C ALA A 166 -18.06 23.22 -12.61
N SER A 167 -18.09 22.01 -12.04
CA SER A 167 -18.46 21.82 -10.62
C SER A 167 -17.51 22.55 -9.67
N LYS A 168 -16.21 22.55 -9.97
CA LYS A 168 -15.19 23.28 -9.20
C LYS A 168 -15.29 24.78 -9.41
N LEU A 169 -15.58 25.25 -10.63
CA LEU A 169 -15.81 26.66 -10.90
C LEU A 169 -17.01 27.20 -10.12
N MET A 170 -18.10 26.43 -10.03
CA MET A 170 -19.30 26.83 -9.28
C MET A 170 -19.07 26.83 -7.76
N SER A 171 -18.14 26.02 -7.27
CA SER A 171 -17.86 25.89 -5.84
C SER A 171 -17.08 27.10 -5.27
N PRO A 172 -17.60 27.80 -4.24
CA PRO A 172 -16.88 28.91 -3.59
C PRO A 172 -15.51 28.50 -3.04
N SER A 173 -15.42 27.32 -2.41
CA SER A 173 -14.18 26.84 -1.78
C SER A 173 -13.08 26.48 -2.79
N TRP A 174 -13.44 26.13 -4.02
CA TRP A 174 -12.47 25.97 -5.10
C TRP A 174 -12.02 27.31 -5.67
N ARG A 175 -12.92 28.30 -5.78
CA ARG A 175 -12.57 29.64 -6.29
C ARG A 175 -11.69 30.44 -5.32
N ASP A 176 -11.91 30.31 -4.03
CA ASP A 176 -11.07 30.95 -3.01
C ASP A 176 -9.79 30.15 -2.67
N GLY A 177 -9.71 28.88 -3.10
CA GLY A 177 -8.56 27.99 -2.93
C GLY A 177 -8.58 27.16 -1.64
N SER A 178 -9.54 27.38 -0.74
CA SER A 178 -9.65 26.66 0.54
C SER A 178 -9.94 25.16 0.40
N ALA A 179 -10.50 24.74 -0.74
CA ALA A 179 -10.70 23.34 -1.08
C ALA A 179 -9.38 22.56 -1.16
N ILE A 180 -8.29 23.18 -1.62
CA ILE A 180 -7.00 22.50 -1.84
C ILE A 180 -6.38 22.03 -0.52
N PRO A 181 -6.17 22.88 0.51
CA PRO A 181 -5.80 22.40 1.84
C PRO A 181 -6.80 21.37 2.38
N GLY A 182 -8.10 21.57 2.16
CA GLY A 182 -9.14 20.62 2.61
C GLY A 182 -8.95 19.19 2.07
N ILE A 183 -8.64 19.05 0.78
CA ILE A 183 -8.40 17.77 0.10
C ILE A 183 -7.12 17.12 0.63
N PHE A 184 -6.03 17.87 0.67
CA PHE A 184 -4.72 17.35 1.07
C PHE A 184 -4.57 17.14 2.58
N ARG A 185 -5.51 17.64 3.40
CA ARG A 185 -5.62 17.34 4.84
C ARG A 185 -6.12 15.91 5.11
N THR A 186 -6.74 15.25 4.14
CA THR A 186 -7.37 13.94 4.37
C THR A 186 -6.35 12.82 4.57
N SER A 187 -6.65 11.86 5.44
CA SER A 187 -5.78 10.70 5.73
C SER A 187 -5.82 9.62 4.64
N THR A 188 -6.82 9.65 3.77
CA THR A 188 -7.06 8.64 2.74
C THR A 188 -6.39 8.99 1.41
N TYR A 189 -6.39 10.28 1.04
CA TYR A 189 -5.93 10.75 -0.27
C TYR A 189 -5.07 12.03 -0.19
N GLY A 190 -4.61 12.44 1.00
CA GLY A 190 -3.81 13.66 1.18
C GLY A 190 -2.31 13.41 1.32
N ASP A 191 -1.50 14.43 1.00
CA ASP A 191 -0.05 14.46 1.21
C ASP A 191 0.24 15.58 2.21
N ALA A 192 0.82 15.22 3.36
CA ALA A 192 1.02 16.15 4.48
C ALA A 192 2.02 17.28 4.13
N GLY A 193 3.07 16.96 3.36
CA GLY A 193 4.06 17.95 2.94
C GLY A 193 3.47 18.96 1.96
N PHE A 194 2.66 18.47 1.02
CA PHE A 194 1.94 19.34 0.09
C PHE A 194 0.84 20.14 0.80
N HIS A 195 0.08 19.52 1.72
CA HIS A 195 -0.90 20.20 2.58
C HIS A 195 -0.28 21.37 3.33
N ASP A 196 0.85 21.16 4.01
CA ASP A 196 1.52 22.21 4.75
C ASP A 196 2.00 23.32 3.81
N ALA A 197 2.54 22.97 2.63
CA ALA A 197 2.96 23.93 1.63
C ALA A 197 1.82 24.82 1.12
N VAL A 198 0.62 24.27 0.85
CA VAL A 198 -0.55 25.01 0.38
C VAL A 198 -1.31 25.72 1.50
N ARG A 199 -1.27 25.21 2.74
CA ARG A 199 -1.82 25.87 3.93
C ARG A 199 -1.04 27.14 4.24
N ASP A 200 0.28 27.04 4.26
CA ASP A 200 1.17 28.15 4.65
C ASP A 200 1.31 29.20 3.53
N ARG A 201 0.87 28.86 2.30
CA ARG A 201 0.90 29.75 1.13
C ARG A 201 -0.48 29.75 0.44
N PRO A 202 -1.44 30.58 0.89
CA PRO A 202 -2.78 30.65 0.30
C PRO A 202 -2.80 30.96 -1.20
N TRP A 203 -1.82 31.73 -1.69
CA TRP A 203 -1.66 31.99 -3.12
C TRP A 203 -1.36 30.71 -3.92
N LEU A 204 -0.59 29.77 -3.35
CA LEU A 204 -0.26 28.49 -3.97
C LEU A 204 -1.50 27.58 -4.01
N ALA A 205 -2.26 27.52 -2.91
CA ALA A 205 -3.55 26.83 -2.88
C ALA A 205 -4.49 27.35 -3.98
N LYS A 206 -4.61 28.68 -4.11
CA LYS A 206 -5.42 29.33 -5.13
C LYS A 206 -4.92 29.06 -6.55
N ALA A 207 -3.60 29.06 -6.76
CA ALA A 207 -3.00 28.73 -8.04
C ALA A 207 -3.27 27.28 -8.46
N VAL A 208 -3.16 26.32 -7.54
CA VAL A 208 -3.48 24.90 -7.79
C VAL A 208 -4.97 24.72 -8.09
N ALA A 209 -5.84 25.39 -7.34
CA ALA A 209 -7.28 25.34 -7.55
C ALA A 209 -7.69 25.86 -8.94
N TRP A 210 -7.26 27.08 -9.27
CA TRP A 210 -7.56 27.69 -10.57
C TRP A 210 -6.87 27.00 -11.74
N GLY A 211 -5.66 26.48 -11.53
CA GLY A 211 -4.97 25.65 -12.52
C GLY A 211 -5.75 24.37 -12.85
N THR A 212 -6.31 23.72 -11.82
CA THR A 212 -7.18 22.54 -12.00
C THR A 212 -8.46 22.92 -12.74
N ILE A 213 -9.17 23.97 -12.30
CA ILE A 213 -10.40 24.45 -12.97
C ILE A 213 -10.14 24.76 -14.44
N ALA A 214 -9.11 25.57 -14.73
CA ALA A 214 -8.78 25.99 -16.08
C ALA A 214 -8.37 24.81 -16.96
N GLY A 215 -7.54 23.89 -16.44
CA GLY A 215 -7.12 22.69 -17.17
C GLY A 215 -8.29 21.78 -17.52
N GLU A 216 -9.18 21.52 -16.55
CA GLU A 216 -10.36 20.68 -16.76
C GLU A 216 -11.38 21.31 -17.74
N LEU A 217 -11.63 22.62 -17.64
CA LEU A 217 -12.49 23.35 -18.57
C LEU A 217 -11.89 23.48 -19.98
N ALA A 218 -10.56 23.53 -20.09
CA ALA A 218 -9.86 23.63 -21.36
C ALA A 218 -9.71 22.27 -22.07
N PHE A 219 -9.78 21.15 -21.35
CA PHE A 219 -9.54 19.82 -21.94
C PHE A 219 -10.41 19.49 -23.16
N PRO A 220 -11.72 19.81 -23.22
CA PRO A 220 -12.54 19.59 -24.42
C PRO A 220 -12.01 20.27 -25.68
N LEU A 221 -11.21 21.34 -25.53
CA LEU A 221 -10.56 22.01 -26.66
C LEU A 221 -9.56 21.09 -27.37
N ALA A 222 -9.10 19.99 -26.76
CA ALA A 222 -8.23 19.01 -27.42
C ALA A 222 -8.86 18.41 -28.70
N LEU A 223 -10.19 18.37 -28.79
CA LEU A 223 -10.92 17.91 -29.98
C LEU A 223 -10.89 18.89 -31.16
N VAL A 224 -10.63 20.18 -30.89
CA VAL A 224 -10.83 21.24 -31.89
C VAL A 224 -9.61 22.13 -32.09
N ALA A 225 -8.73 22.23 -31.10
CA ALA A 225 -7.53 23.05 -31.12
C ALA A 225 -6.47 22.48 -32.06
N PRO A 226 -5.53 23.31 -32.56
CA PRO A 226 -4.41 22.84 -33.37
C PRO A 226 -3.64 21.70 -32.69
N ALA A 227 -3.06 20.78 -33.49
CA ALA A 227 -2.45 19.55 -32.97
C ALA A 227 -1.41 19.77 -31.84
N PRO A 228 -0.51 20.79 -31.90
CA PRO A 228 0.41 21.06 -30.79
C PRO A 228 -0.31 21.42 -29.48
N VAL A 229 -1.38 22.21 -29.57
CA VAL A 229 -2.18 22.63 -28.42
C VAL A 229 -2.97 21.45 -27.84
N ALA A 230 -3.60 20.65 -28.70
CA ALA A 230 -4.33 19.46 -28.28
C ALA A 230 -3.43 18.46 -27.53
N ARG A 231 -2.22 18.22 -28.04
CA ARG A 231 -1.22 17.38 -27.36
C ARG A 231 -0.74 17.98 -26.05
N GLY A 232 -0.56 19.30 -26.00
CA GLY A 232 -0.26 20.01 -24.76
C GLY A 232 -1.34 19.83 -23.69
N LEU A 233 -2.62 19.93 -24.06
CA LEU A 233 -3.75 19.70 -23.16
C LEU A 233 -3.79 18.27 -22.63
N MET A 234 -3.60 17.27 -23.50
CA MET A 234 -3.51 15.87 -23.08
C MET A 234 -2.29 15.61 -22.19
N ALA A 235 -1.13 16.18 -22.50
CA ALA A 235 0.07 16.06 -21.66
C ALA A 235 -0.14 16.71 -20.28
N ALA A 236 -0.80 17.86 -20.22
CA ALA A 236 -1.17 18.51 -18.96
C ALA A 236 -2.15 17.65 -18.15
N GLY A 237 -3.15 17.03 -18.80
CA GLY A 237 -4.06 16.09 -18.16
C GLY A 237 -3.36 14.83 -17.62
N ALA A 238 -2.41 14.28 -18.37
CA ALA A 238 -1.56 13.18 -17.88
C ALA A 238 -0.70 13.60 -16.69
N GLY A 239 -0.12 14.81 -16.74
CA GLY A 239 0.64 15.39 -15.63
C GLY A 239 -0.21 15.61 -14.38
N PHE A 240 -1.46 16.05 -14.55
CA PHE A 240 -2.43 16.17 -13.47
C PHE A 240 -2.71 14.81 -12.81
N HIS A 241 -2.98 13.77 -13.60
CA HIS A 241 -3.21 12.43 -13.05
C HIS A 241 -1.96 11.80 -12.43
N LEU A 242 -0.77 12.10 -12.96
CA LEU A 242 0.49 11.73 -12.32
C LEU A 242 0.68 12.45 -10.97
N GLY A 243 0.27 13.72 -10.89
CA GLY A 243 0.17 14.46 -9.64
C GLY A 243 -0.78 13.79 -8.65
N ASN A 244 -1.98 13.39 -9.10
CA ASN A 244 -2.93 12.66 -8.25
C ASN A 244 -2.37 11.31 -7.79
N ALA A 245 -1.63 10.58 -8.65
CA ALA A 245 -0.94 9.36 -8.25
C ALA A 245 0.12 9.63 -7.16
N ARG A 246 0.93 10.68 -7.33
CA ARG A 246 2.02 11.03 -6.40
C ARG A 246 1.55 11.59 -5.07
N PHE A 247 0.61 12.54 -5.10
CA PHE A 247 0.19 13.30 -3.91
C PHE A 247 -1.08 12.77 -3.29
N MET A 248 -1.89 11.99 -4.03
CA MET A 248 -3.16 11.45 -3.51
C MET A 248 -3.21 9.92 -3.48
N GLY A 249 -2.19 9.24 -4.00
CA GLY A 249 -2.20 7.77 -4.10
C GLY A 249 -3.23 7.23 -5.11
N LEU A 250 -3.81 8.10 -5.95
CA LEU A 250 -4.85 7.76 -6.91
C LEU A 250 -4.26 7.21 -8.22
N ASN A 251 -3.48 6.13 -8.11
CA ASN A 251 -2.70 5.56 -9.24
C ASN A 251 -3.58 5.11 -10.43
N ARG A 252 -4.80 4.66 -10.16
CA ARG A 252 -5.72 4.16 -11.19
C ARG A 252 -6.16 5.25 -12.17
N PHE A 253 -6.25 6.50 -11.72
CA PHE A 253 -6.63 7.64 -12.57
C PHE A 253 -5.63 7.85 -13.71
N LEU A 254 -4.33 7.68 -13.45
CA LEU A 254 -3.29 7.79 -14.47
C LEU A 254 -3.53 6.81 -15.62
N TRP A 255 -3.84 5.56 -15.31
CA TRP A 255 -4.03 4.52 -16.33
C TRP A 255 -5.37 4.67 -17.03
N SER A 256 -6.47 4.76 -16.29
CA SER A 256 -7.82 4.71 -16.85
C SER A 256 -8.18 5.95 -17.68
N TYR A 257 -7.83 7.16 -17.22
CA TYR A 257 -8.13 8.39 -17.96
C TYR A 257 -7.21 8.56 -19.16
N CYS A 258 -5.89 8.36 -19.00
CA CYS A 258 -4.96 8.57 -20.10
C CYS A 258 -5.12 7.52 -21.21
N ALA A 259 -5.66 6.34 -20.90
CA ALA A 259 -6.04 5.36 -21.90
C ALA A 259 -7.11 5.86 -22.89
N THR A 260 -7.87 6.93 -22.58
CA THR A 260 -8.82 7.54 -23.52
C THR A 260 -8.16 8.48 -24.53
N TYR A 261 -6.94 8.95 -24.26
CA TYR A 261 -6.28 9.98 -25.07
C TYR A 261 -5.98 9.56 -26.52
N PRO A 262 -5.66 8.29 -26.83
CA PRO A 262 -5.59 7.84 -28.21
C PRO A 262 -6.88 8.10 -29.01
N ALA A 263 -8.05 7.90 -28.39
CA ALA A 263 -9.34 8.18 -29.03
C ALA A 263 -9.57 9.70 -29.16
N VAL A 264 -9.22 10.48 -28.14
CA VAL A 264 -9.31 11.96 -28.18
C VAL A 264 -8.43 12.54 -29.30
N GLU A 265 -7.18 12.08 -29.46
CA GLU A 265 -6.29 12.55 -30.53
C GLU A 265 -6.80 12.15 -31.91
N HIS A 266 -7.31 10.92 -32.06
CA HIS A 266 -7.88 10.42 -33.31
C HIS A 266 -9.07 11.29 -33.74
N VAL A 267 -10.08 11.41 -32.89
CA VAL A 267 -11.29 12.21 -33.16
C VAL A 267 -10.93 13.67 -33.39
N GLY A 268 -10.02 14.24 -32.58
CA GLY A 268 -9.58 15.62 -32.75
C GLY A 268 -8.90 15.86 -34.10
N ARG A 269 -8.15 14.88 -34.61
CA ARG A 269 -7.53 14.98 -35.93
C ARG A 269 -8.57 14.94 -37.04
N GLU A 270 -9.58 14.07 -36.95
CA GLU A 270 -10.68 14.02 -37.92
C GLU A 270 -11.47 15.34 -37.95
N VAL A 271 -11.79 15.90 -36.78
CA VAL A 271 -12.48 17.21 -36.66
C VAL A 271 -11.64 18.33 -37.30
N ARG A 272 -10.33 18.35 -37.06
CA ARG A 272 -9.41 19.33 -37.67
C ARG A 272 -9.34 19.16 -39.20
N ALA A 273 -9.25 17.93 -39.69
CA ALA A 273 -9.23 17.63 -41.12
C ALA A 273 -10.52 18.08 -41.81
N ALA A 274 -11.68 17.78 -41.21
CA ALA A 274 -12.98 18.22 -41.72
C ALA A 274 -13.11 19.76 -41.76
N ARG A 275 -12.59 20.46 -40.75
CA ARG A 275 -12.55 21.93 -40.73
C ARG A 275 -11.63 22.51 -41.80
N ALA A 276 -10.45 21.91 -42.01
CA ALA A 276 -9.54 22.33 -43.06
C ALA A 276 -10.17 22.13 -44.46
N ALA A 277 -10.83 20.99 -44.67
CA ALA A 277 -11.57 20.72 -45.91
C ALA A 277 -12.70 21.73 -46.16
N ARG A 278 -13.51 22.06 -45.13
CA ARG A 278 -14.57 23.08 -45.23
C ARG A 278 -14.05 24.49 -45.53
N ARG A 279 -12.88 24.85 -44.98
CA ARG A 279 -12.21 26.13 -45.28
C ARG A 279 -11.67 26.16 -46.70
N ALA A 280 -11.14 25.04 -47.19
CA ALA A 280 -10.66 24.90 -48.56
C ALA A 280 -11.79 24.91 -49.58
N SER A 281 -13.01 24.49 -49.21
CA SER A 281 -14.16 24.43 -50.12
C SER A 281 -14.96 25.73 -50.27
N GLY A 282 -14.74 26.77 -49.44
CA GLY A 282 -15.47 28.05 -49.49
C GLY A 282 -17.01 27.96 -49.35
N PRO A 283 -17.75 29.09 -49.27
CA PRO A 283 -19.20 29.09 -49.43
C PRO A 283 -19.53 29.05 -50.94
N SER A 284 -19.90 27.89 -51.47
CA SER A 284 -20.27 27.77 -52.88
C SER A 284 -21.71 28.27 -53.13
N LEU A 285 -21.86 29.39 -53.84
CA LEU A 285 -22.94 29.55 -54.83
C LEU A 285 -22.51 28.83 -56.13
N PRO A 286 -23.45 28.27 -56.92
CA PRO A 286 -23.11 27.37 -58.01
C PRO A 286 -22.86 28.14 -59.31
N ALA A 287 -21.73 27.89 -59.97
CA ALA A 287 -21.63 27.85 -61.44
C ALA A 287 -20.21 27.52 -61.90
N GLY A 288 -20.09 26.49 -62.73
CA GLY A 288 -19.39 26.59 -64.01
C GLY A 288 -17.86 26.45 -64.05
N ARG A 289 -17.45 25.35 -64.70
CA ARG A 289 -16.24 25.17 -65.54
C ARG A 289 -14.89 24.87 -64.87
N THR A 290 -14.56 23.56 -64.93
CA THR A 290 -13.36 22.94 -65.54
C THR A 290 -12.04 23.72 -65.58
N TRP A 291 -10.97 23.14 -64.99
CA TRP A 291 -9.69 22.95 -65.69
C TRP A 291 -8.78 21.89 -65.04
N THR A 292 -7.72 21.52 -65.77
CA THR A 292 -6.94 20.28 -65.87
C THR A 292 -5.57 20.30 -65.15
N GLY A 293 -5.04 19.11 -64.79
CA GLY A 293 -3.57 18.82 -64.78
C GLY A 293 -2.80 18.86 -63.44
N PRO A 294 -1.56 18.29 -63.36
CA PRO A 294 -1.14 17.37 -62.28
C PRO A 294 0.01 17.81 -61.32
N GLY A 295 0.12 17.10 -60.18
CA GLY A 295 1.33 16.91 -59.32
C GLY A 295 1.41 17.78 -58.04
N PRO A 296 1.87 17.25 -56.86
CA PRO A 296 3.30 16.91 -56.69
C PRO A 296 3.69 15.76 -55.70
N ALA A 297 4.91 15.25 -55.94
CA ALA A 297 5.99 14.77 -55.06
C ALA A 297 5.78 13.70 -53.95
N GLN A 298 6.49 12.59 -54.10
CA GLN A 298 6.78 11.57 -53.07
C GLN A 298 7.91 12.01 -52.11
N PRO A 299 7.88 11.61 -50.81
CA PRO A 299 9.07 11.55 -49.98
C PRO A 299 9.56 10.10 -49.71
N ALA A 300 10.88 9.95 -49.88
CA ALA A 300 11.82 8.87 -49.56
C ALA A 300 11.34 7.64 -48.75
N ALA A 301 11.25 6.49 -49.43
CA ALA A 301 11.09 5.16 -48.86
C ALA A 301 12.44 4.50 -48.55
N GLY A 302 13.10 4.88 -47.44
CA GLY A 302 14.37 4.26 -46.99
C GLY A 302 14.26 3.55 -45.65
N GLY A 303 13.75 4.24 -44.62
CA GLY A 303 13.68 3.70 -43.24
C GLY A 303 12.52 2.73 -42.99
N ALA A 304 11.40 2.90 -43.69
CA ALA A 304 10.20 2.08 -43.52
C ALA A 304 10.43 0.62 -43.94
N ALA A 305 11.23 0.37 -44.99
CA ALA A 305 11.51 -0.99 -45.47
C ALA A 305 12.39 -1.81 -44.51
N ALA A 306 13.29 -1.16 -43.76
CA ALA A 306 14.09 -1.84 -42.73
C ALA A 306 13.24 -2.21 -41.50
N LEU A 307 12.36 -1.31 -41.07
CA LEU A 307 11.40 -1.56 -39.97
C LEU A 307 10.36 -2.62 -40.34
N HIS A 308 9.87 -2.65 -41.59
CA HIS A 308 8.91 -3.65 -42.06
C HIS A 308 9.53 -5.05 -42.14
N ARG A 309 10.82 -5.16 -42.51
CA ARG A 309 11.56 -6.43 -42.52
C ARG A 309 11.86 -6.94 -41.12
N ALA A 310 12.19 -6.06 -40.18
CA ALA A 310 12.35 -6.41 -38.76
C ALA A 310 11.02 -6.85 -38.10
N ALA A 311 9.92 -6.15 -38.41
CA ALA A 311 8.58 -6.51 -37.95
C ALA A 311 8.10 -7.85 -38.54
N GLY A 312 8.36 -8.10 -39.83
CA GLY A 312 8.02 -9.37 -40.50
C GLY A 312 8.81 -10.59 -40.00
N TRP A 313 10.04 -10.37 -39.50
CA TRP A 313 10.84 -11.43 -38.87
C TRP A 313 10.30 -11.80 -37.48
N LEU A 314 9.82 -10.82 -36.70
CA LEU A 314 9.21 -11.02 -35.38
C LEU A 314 7.81 -11.68 -35.44
N THR A 315 7.12 -11.59 -36.57
CA THR A 315 5.78 -12.20 -36.76
C THR A 315 5.79 -13.64 -37.28
N ARG A 316 6.98 -14.23 -37.51
CA ARG A 316 7.06 -15.65 -37.93
C ARG A 316 6.59 -16.55 -36.78
N PRO A 317 5.73 -17.56 -37.03
CA PRO A 317 5.19 -18.42 -35.99
C PRO A 317 6.28 -19.15 -35.20
N GLU A 318 7.41 -19.49 -35.84
CA GLU A 318 8.56 -20.10 -35.17
C GLU A 318 9.28 -19.11 -34.23
N VAL A 319 9.42 -17.83 -34.62
CA VAL A 319 10.00 -16.78 -33.78
C VAL A 319 9.07 -16.40 -32.64
N ALA A 320 7.75 -16.40 -32.86
CA ALA A 320 6.74 -16.15 -31.82
C ALA A 320 6.68 -17.30 -30.78
N LYS A 321 6.79 -18.56 -31.22
CA LYS A 321 6.94 -19.72 -30.31
C LYS A 321 8.24 -19.64 -29.52
N SER A 322 9.36 -19.32 -30.17
CA SER A 322 10.66 -19.12 -29.49
C SER A 322 10.66 -17.93 -28.54
N ALA A 323 9.99 -16.82 -28.87
CA ALA A 323 9.85 -15.65 -28.01
C ALA A 323 8.91 -15.90 -26.82
N THR A 324 7.86 -16.69 -27.00
CA THR A 324 6.95 -17.13 -25.92
C THR A 324 7.66 -18.12 -25.00
N ALA A 325 8.41 -19.08 -25.54
CA ALA A 325 9.25 -19.99 -24.77
C ALA A 325 10.39 -19.25 -24.06
N ALA A 326 11.00 -18.24 -24.69
CA ALA A 326 11.99 -17.37 -24.07
C ALA A 326 11.36 -16.48 -22.99
N GLY A 327 10.16 -15.95 -23.18
CA GLY A 327 9.42 -15.18 -22.19
C GLY A 327 9.01 -16.04 -20.98
N ALA A 328 8.47 -17.24 -21.22
CA ALA A 328 8.18 -18.22 -20.18
C ALA A 328 9.46 -18.69 -19.47
N GLY A 329 10.55 -18.90 -20.21
CA GLY A 329 11.87 -19.21 -19.69
C GLY A 329 12.44 -18.09 -18.83
N LEU A 330 12.31 -16.83 -19.24
CA LEU A 330 12.71 -15.65 -18.47
C LEU A 330 11.88 -15.50 -17.20
N LEU A 331 10.57 -15.76 -17.26
CA LEU A 331 9.69 -15.77 -16.08
C LEU A 331 10.01 -16.92 -15.13
N ALA A 332 10.30 -18.12 -15.65
CA ALA A 332 10.74 -19.27 -14.87
C ALA A 332 12.11 -19.02 -14.23
N LEU A 333 13.07 -18.42 -14.95
CA LEU A 333 14.37 -18.01 -14.43
C LEU A 333 14.25 -16.89 -13.41
N ALA A 334 13.35 -15.92 -13.62
CA ALA A 334 13.07 -14.87 -12.65
C ALA A 334 12.42 -15.43 -11.38
N GLY A 335 11.48 -16.37 -11.52
CA GLY A 335 10.82 -17.09 -10.43
C GLY A 335 11.78 -18.00 -9.65
N ALA A 336 12.60 -18.79 -10.36
CA ALA A 336 13.66 -19.61 -9.77
C ALA A 336 14.73 -18.74 -9.09
N GLY A 337 15.09 -17.60 -9.70
CA GLY A 337 15.97 -16.61 -9.11
C GLY A 337 15.38 -15.98 -7.84
N ALA A 338 14.08 -15.66 -7.83
CA ALA A 338 13.39 -15.15 -6.66
C ALA A 338 13.31 -16.19 -5.53
N LEU A 339 13.00 -17.45 -5.86
CA LEU A 339 12.95 -18.56 -4.91
C LEU A 339 14.35 -18.88 -4.36
N HIS A 340 15.37 -18.92 -5.21
CA HIS A 340 16.77 -19.10 -4.81
C HIS A 340 17.23 -17.96 -3.90
N ARG A 341 16.93 -16.70 -4.24
CA ARG A 341 17.20 -15.54 -3.38
C ARG A 341 16.51 -15.66 -2.02
N ARG A 342 15.22 -16.04 -2.00
CA ARG A 342 14.46 -16.26 -0.77
C ARG A 342 15.08 -17.35 0.09
N ASN A 343 15.44 -18.49 -0.50
CA ASN A 343 16.04 -19.61 0.22
C ASN A 343 17.44 -19.28 0.74
N ARG A 344 18.24 -18.57 -0.06
CA ARG A 344 19.57 -18.09 0.36
C ARG A 344 19.45 -17.11 1.53
N ARG A 345 18.56 -16.12 1.46
CA ARG A 345 18.29 -15.17 2.56
C ARG A 345 17.88 -15.91 3.83
N ARG A 346 16.92 -16.84 3.75
CA ARG A 346 16.50 -17.66 4.90
C ARG A 346 17.63 -18.46 5.52
N ARG A 347 18.55 -18.99 4.71
CA ARG A 347 19.75 -19.68 5.20
C ARG A 347 20.70 -18.70 5.91
N THR A 348 20.95 -17.53 5.33
CA THR A 348 21.82 -16.50 5.93
C THR A 348 21.26 -15.99 7.26
N VAL A 349 19.95 -15.65 7.31
CA VAL A 349 19.27 -15.23 8.53
C VAL A 349 19.36 -16.30 9.62
N ARG A 350 19.25 -17.59 9.26
CA ARG A 350 19.37 -18.72 10.20
C ARG A 350 20.78 -19.01 10.67
N ALA A 351 21.80 -18.73 9.85
CA ALA A 351 23.19 -19.06 10.16
C ALA A 351 23.80 -18.14 11.24
N GLY A 352 23.25 -16.93 11.42
CA GLY A 352 23.73 -15.93 12.39
C GLY A 352 22.72 -15.63 13.51
N VAL A 353 21.81 -16.56 13.85
CA VAL A 353 20.78 -16.33 14.88
C VAL A 353 21.45 -16.17 16.26
N PRO A 354 21.28 -15.04 16.96
CA PRO A 354 21.64 -14.95 18.37
C PRO A 354 20.63 -15.77 19.20
N GLY A 355 21.00 -16.38 20.33
CA GLY A 355 20.06 -17.16 21.14
C GLY A 355 19.53 -18.42 20.46
N ARG A 356 18.24 -18.75 20.64
CA ARG A 356 17.66 -20.03 20.19
C ARG A 356 16.19 -19.95 19.78
N LEU A 357 15.74 -20.96 19.05
CA LEU A 357 14.32 -21.18 18.75
C LEU A 357 13.70 -22.17 19.75
N VAL A 358 12.55 -21.82 20.30
CA VAL A 358 11.72 -22.64 21.18
C VAL A 358 10.49 -23.08 20.40
N ARG A 359 10.14 -24.37 20.49
CA ARG A 359 8.95 -24.92 19.84
C ARG A 359 7.78 -24.90 20.83
N LEU A 360 6.72 -24.21 20.43
CA LEU A 360 5.42 -24.19 21.09
C LEU A 360 4.48 -25.18 20.38
N SER A 361 3.26 -25.31 20.90
CA SER A 361 2.17 -26.15 20.40
C SER A 361 1.89 -25.95 18.91
N THR A 362 1.87 -24.70 18.46
CA THR A 362 1.44 -24.32 17.09
C THR A 362 2.48 -23.58 16.27
N ARG A 363 3.61 -23.20 16.89
CA ARG A 363 4.60 -22.31 16.26
C ARG A 363 5.97 -22.45 16.91
N SER A 364 6.98 -21.81 16.32
CA SER A 364 8.29 -21.64 16.96
C SER A 364 8.53 -20.17 17.22
N VAL A 365 9.17 -19.87 18.34
CA VAL A 365 9.46 -18.52 18.80
C VAL A 365 10.94 -18.42 19.12
N HIS A 366 11.59 -17.38 18.61
CA HIS A 366 12.96 -17.05 18.93
C HIS A 366 13.05 -16.35 20.29
N VAL A 367 14.08 -16.69 21.06
CA VAL A 367 14.35 -16.11 22.38
C VAL A 367 15.83 -15.79 22.58
N LEU A 368 16.06 -14.72 23.33
CA LEU A 368 17.28 -14.43 24.07
C LEU A 368 16.93 -14.57 25.56
N ASP A 369 17.44 -15.61 26.21
CA ASP A 369 17.03 -15.93 27.57
C ASP A 369 18.19 -16.28 28.51
N ARG A 370 18.00 -15.93 29.78
CA ARG A 370 18.73 -16.47 30.92
C ARG A 370 17.70 -16.72 32.01
N THR A 371 17.22 -17.95 32.15
CA THR A 371 16.08 -18.26 33.03
C THR A 371 16.46 -18.66 34.44
N ARG A 372 17.76 -18.84 34.72
CA ARG A 372 18.28 -19.07 36.07
C ARG A 372 18.71 -17.74 36.69
N GLY A 373 18.29 -17.50 37.92
CA GLY A 373 18.59 -16.30 38.67
C GLY A 373 17.64 -16.10 39.84
N ASP A 374 17.80 -14.96 40.51
CA ASP A 374 17.04 -14.58 41.69
C ASP A 374 15.90 -13.62 41.35
N GLY A 375 14.83 -13.65 42.16
CA GLY A 375 13.70 -12.74 42.03
C GLY A 375 12.86 -12.95 40.76
N PRO A 376 11.99 -12.00 40.41
CA PRO A 376 11.07 -12.14 39.29
C PRO A 376 11.82 -12.14 37.95
N THR A 377 11.39 -13.00 37.03
CA THR A 377 11.94 -13.04 35.66
C THR A 377 11.49 -11.80 34.88
N VAL A 378 12.45 -11.10 34.28
CA VAL A 378 12.19 -9.91 33.47
C VAL A 378 11.83 -10.33 32.04
N VAL A 379 10.64 -9.95 31.57
CA VAL A 379 10.14 -10.34 30.25
C VAL A 379 10.08 -9.11 29.36
N PHE A 380 10.82 -9.13 28.25
CA PHE A 380 10.94 -8.01 27.33
C PHE A 380 10.06 -8.20 26.10
N GLU A 381 9.12 -7.28 25.93
CA GLU A 381 8.26 -7.14 24.77
C GLU A 381 8.77 -6.03 23.86
N ASN A 382 9.08 -6.42 22.63
CA ASN A 382 9.74 -5.55 21.67
C ASN A 382 8.82 -4.50 21.02
N GLY A 383 9.43 -3.43 20.52
CA GLY A 383 8.78 -2.44 19.67
C GLY A 383 8.30 -3.01 18.34
N MET A 384 7.50 -2.23 17.62
CA MET A 384 7.02 -2.63 16.29
C MET A 384 8.18 -2.61 15.29
N ALA A 385 8.23 -3.58 14.38
CA ALA A 385 9.32 -3.72 13.41
C ALA A 385 10.73 -3.80 14.03
N CYS A 386 10.85 -4.17 15.30
CA CYS A 386 12.11 -4.36 15.99
C CYS A 386 12.27 -5.84 16.33
N PRO A 387 13.45 -6.46 16.15
CA PRO A 387 13.76 -7.76 16.75
C PRO A 387 14.15 -7.60 18.22
N SER A 388 14.10 -8.67 18.99
CA SER A 388 14.49 -8.76 20.41
C SER A 388 15.90 -8.27 20.70
N THR A 389 16.79 -8.24 19.70
CA THR A 389 18.12 -7.63 19.83
C THR A 389 18.11 -6.13 20.07
N GLU A 390 16.98 -5.43 19.93
CA GLU A 390 16.87 -4.03 20.36
C GLU A 390 17.24 -3.86 21.84
N TRP A 391 17.02 -4.89 22.66
CA TRP A 391 17.36 -4.91 24.08
C TRP A 391 18.83 -5.22 24.35
N GLY A 392 19.66 -5.37 23.32
CA GLY A 392 21.03 -5.89 23.45
C GLY A 392 21.90 -5.17 24.48
N TRP A 393 21.81 -3.84 24.56
CA TRP A 393 22.53 -3.08 25.59
C TRP A 393 21.95 -3.28 26.99
N VAL A 394 20.63 -3.30 27.12
CA VAL A 394 19.95 -3.56 28.41
C VAL A 394 20.33 -4.95 28.92
N LEU A 395 20.22 -5.99 28.08
CA LEU A 395 20.57 -7.36 28.44
C LEU A 395 22.04 -7.51 28.84
N ARG A 396 22.95 -6.79 28.16
CA ARG A 396 24.38 -6.77 28.50
C ARG A 396 24.68 -6.10 29.84
N GLN A 397 23.88 -5.10 30.22
CA GLN A 397 24.05 -4.36 31.47
C GLN A 397 23.28 -4.96 32.65
N LEU A 398 22.38 -5.93 32.42
CA LEU A 398 21.67 -6.64 33.48
C LEU A 398 22.65 -7.47 34.35
N PRO A 399 22.57 -7.38 35.69
CA PRO A 399 23.42 -8.18 36.57
C PRO A 399 23.24 -9.68 36.32
N GLU A 400 24.30 -10.47 36.52
CA GLU A 400 24.32 -11.89 36.11
C GLU A 400 23.24 -12.77 36.75
N HIS A 401 22.85 -12.44 37.98
CA HIS A 401 21.83 -13.17 38.74
C HIS A 401 20.39 -12.80 38.33
N VAL A 402 20.17 -11.84 37.42
CA VAL A 402 18.81 -11.43 37.01
C VAL A 402 18.32 -12.33 35.88
N PRO A 403 17.24 -13.10 36.09
CA PRO A 403 16.67 -13.90 35.01
C PRO A 403 15.89 -13.02 34.04
N TYR A 404 16.01 -13.30 32.74
CA TYR A 404 15.29 -12.59 31.69
C TYR A 404 14.87 -13.48 30.52
N VAL A 405 13.84 -13.02 29.81
CA VAL A 405 13.39 -13.56 28.52
C VAL A 405 13.05 -12.38 27.61
N ALA A 406 13.79 -12.22 26.50
CA ALA A 406 13.41 -11.38 25.38
C ALA A 406 13.07 -12.28 24.20
N TYR A 407 12.06 -11.93 23.40
CA TYR A 407 11.56 -12.82 22.36
C TYR A 407 11.08 -12.08 21.11
N ASP A 408 10.99 -12.80 20.00
CA ASP A 408 10.45 -12.24 18.75
C ASP A 408 9.03 -12.72 18.52
N ARG A 409 8.08 -11.80 18.30
CA ARG A 409 6.72 -12.14 17.88
C ARG A 409 6.67 -12.88 16.54
N PRO A 410 5.62 -13.67 16.24
CA PRO A 410 5.54 -14.47 15.02
C PRO A 410 5.76 -13.68 13.71
N GLY A 411 6.81 -14.02 12.97
CA GLY A 411 7.19 -13.37 11.71
C GLY A 411 8.01 -12.09 11.88
N THR A 412 8.30 -11.66 13.11
CA THR A 412 9.31 -10.64 13.41
C THR A 412 10.63 -11.31 13.79
N GLY A 413 11.74 -10.58 13.62
CA GLY A 413 13.05 -11.10 13.99
C GLY A 413 13.36 -12.47 13.35
N TRP A 414 13.80 -13.41 14.18
CA TRP A 414 14.11 -14.79 13.79
C TRP A 414 12.94 -15.77 14.02
N SER A 415 11.81 -15.30 14.56
CA SER A 415 10.60 -16.11 14.72
C SER A 415 9.93 -16.38 13.37
N PRO A 416 9.70 -17.66 12.99
CA PRO A 416 8.92 -17.98 11.80
C PRO A 416 7.54 -17.33 11.81
N SER A 417 7.05 -16.95 10.63
CA SER A 417 5.66 -16.52 10.50
C SER A 417 4.73 -17.69 10.83
N ALA A 418 3.78 -17.47 11.74
CA ALA A 418 2.68 -18.39 12.03
C ALA A 418 1.37 -17.88 11.39
N GLY A 419 0.52 -18.81 10.96
CA GLY A 419 -0.87 -18.53 10.58
C GLY A 419 -1.79 -18.38 11.80
N GLY A 420 -3.04 -17.96 11.58
CA GLY A 420 -4.05 -17.81 12.63
C GLY A 420 -4.12 -16.42 13.27
N PRO A 421 -5.02 -16.23 14.27
CA PRO A 421 -5.25 -14.93 14.91
C PRO A 421 -3.98 -14.37 15.58
N ARG A 422 -3.84 -13.05 15.55
CA ARG A 422 -2.74 -12.28 16.20
C ARG A 422 -3.28 -11.13 17.06
N ASP A 423 -4.44 -11.35 17.67
CA ASP A 423 -4.97 -10.40 18.64
C ASP A 423 -4.20 -10.45 19.96
N ALA A 424 -4.54 -9.54 20.86
CA ALA A 424 -3.86 -9.38 22.14
C ALA A 424 -4.01 -10.62 23.03
N ALA A 425 -5.20 -11.25 23.04
CA ALA A 425 -5.47 -12.46 23.81
C ALA A 425 -4.58 -13.63 23.37
N ARG A 426 -4.45 -13.83 22.06
CA ARG A 426 -3.57 -14.87 21.52
C ARG A 426 -2.11 -14.57 21.81
N SER A 427 -1.71 -13.30 21.72
CA SER A 427 -0.32 -12.89 22.01
C SER A 427 0.03 -13.15 23.48
N ALA A 428 -0.88 -12.84 24.42
CA ALA A 428 -0.70 -13.15 25.83
C ALA A 428 -0.63 -14.67 26.10
N ALA A 429 -1.49 -15.45 25.45
CA ALA A 429 -1.47 -16.91 25.56
C ALA A 429 -0.17 -17.53 25.03
N ASP A 430 0.30 -17.08 23.85
CA ASP A 430 1.57 -17.54 23.29
C ASP A 430 2.77 -17.14 24.17
N LEU A 431 2.74 -15.94 24.75
CA LEU A 431 3.78 -15.50 25.70
C LEU A 431 3.79 -16.37 26.95
N ARG A 432 2.63 -16.67 27.53
CA ARG A 432 2.54 -17.56 28.70
C ARG A 432 3.07 -18.96 28.38
N GLU A 433 2.67 -19.52 27.23
CA GLU A 433 3.17 -20.81 26.76
C GLU A 433 4.69 -20.80 26.57
N LEU A 434 5.24 -19.73 26.00
CA LEU A 434 6.67 -19.53 25.85
C LEU A 434 7.40 -19.51 27.20
N LEU A 435 6.90 -18.73 28.16
CA LEU A 435 7.51 -18.60 29.50
C LEU A 435 7.56 -19.96 30.21
N HIS A 436 6.50 -20.77 30.10
CA HIS A 436 6.51 -22.14 30.58
C HIS A 436 7.51 -23.03 29.82
N ALA A 437 7.54 -22.94 28.50
CA ALA A 437 8.45 -23.76 27.67
C ALA A 437 9.94 -23.47 27.92
N VAL A 438 10.29 -22.25 28.35
CA VAL A 438 11.66 -21.89 28.76
C VAL A 438 11.92 -22.07 30.26
N SER A 439 10.93 -22.59 31.01
CA SER A 439 10.99 -22.78 32.46
C SER A 439 11.23 -21.49 33.26
N ALA A 440 10.75 -20.35 32.73
CA ALA A 440 10.71 -19.09 33.48
C ALA A 440 9.64 -19.20 34.58
N ARG A 441 9.94 -18.67 35.77
CA ARG A 441 9.05 -18.79 36.94
C ARG A 441 8.31 -17.46 37.19
N PRO A 442 6.99 -17.49 37.40
CA PRO A 442 6.26 -16.31 37.87
C PRO A 442 6.64 -15.98 39.33
N PRO A 443 6.40 -14.74 39.79
CA PRO A 443 5.79 -13.66 39.04
C PRO A 443 6.79 -12.98 38.08
N PHE A 444 6.27 -12.39 37.01
CA PHE A 444 7.05 -11.79 35.93
C PHE A 444 7.06 -10.26 36.02
N LEU A 445 8.22 -9.64 35.83
CA LEU A 445 8.34 -8.20 35.61
C LEU A 445 8.27 -7.93 34.11
N LEU A 446 7.17 -7.36 33.62
CA LEU A 446 6.95 -7.19 32.19
C LEU A 446 7.47 -5.82 31.73
N VAL A 447 8.25 -5.81 30.65
CA VAL A 447 8.90 -4.61 30.10
C VAL A 447 8.44 -4.44 28.66
N GLY A 448 7.88 -3.27 28.33
CA GLY A 448 7.28 -3.04 27.01
C GLY A 448 7.79 -1.76 26.38
N HIS A 449 8.47 -1.89 25.24
CA HIS A 449 8.86 -0.75 24.42
C HIS A 449 7.77 -0.42 23.40
N SER A 450 7.38 0.85 23.28
CA SER A 450 6.46 1.31 22.24
C SER A 450 5.16 0.48 22.23
N VAL A 451 4.75 -0.13 21.11
CA VAL A 451 3.58 -1.04 21.03
C VAL A 451 3.63 -2.21 22.01
N GLY A 452 4.81 -2.63 22.44
CA GLY A 452 4.98 -3.70 23.43
C GLY A 452 4.33 -3.38 24.76
N GLY A 453 4.23 -2.10 25.12
CA GLY A 453 3.50 -1.66 26.30
C GLY A 453 2.00 -2.04 26.30
N LEU A 454 1.35 -2.08 25.14
CA LEU A 454 -0.03 -2.53 25.02
C LEU A 454 -0.15 -4.03 25.29
N LEU A 455 0.82 -4.81 24.81
CA LEU A 455 0.82 -6.27 24.95
C LEU A 455 1.13 -6.70 26.38
N ILE A 456 2.07 -6.06 27.08
CA ILE A 456 2.32 -6.36 28.49
C ILE A 456 1.12 -6.02 29.38
N ARG A 457 0.37 -4.95 29.06
CA ARG A 457 -0.90 -4.61 29.76
C ARG A 457 -1.95 -5.68 29.53
N SER A 458 -2.07 -6.14 28.30
CA SER A 458 -2.99 -7.23 27.92
C SER A 458 -2.66 -8.54 28.66
N PHE A 459 -1.38 -8.88 28.82
CA PHE A 459 -0.93 -10.02 29.61
C PHE A 459 -1.27 -9.83 31.10
N ALA A 460 -0.90 -8.69 31.69
CA ALA A 460 -1.13 -8.40 33.10
C ALA A 460 -2.62 -8.41 33.48
N ALA A 461 -3.50 -7.94 32.60
CA ALA A 461 -4.95 -7.99 32.81
C ALA A 461 -5.50 -9.42 32.89
N ARG A 462 -4.86 -10.39 32.21
CA ARG A 462 -5.30 -11.79 32.14
C ARG A 462 -4.63 -12.68 33.18
N HIS A 463 -3.40 -12.34 33.53
CA HIS A 463 -2.55 -13.12 34.43
C HIS A 463 -2.03 -12.23 35.57
N PRO A 464 -2.93 -11.60 36.36
CA PRO A 464 -2.53 -10.69 37.43
C PRO A 464 -1.68 -11.40 38.50
N ASP A 465 -1.95 -12.68 38.79
CA ASP A 465 -1.22 -13.48 39.78
C ASP A 465 0.18 -13.89 39.32
N GLU A 466 0.41 -13.90 38.01
CA GLU A 466 1.73 -14.16 37.42
C GLU A 466 2.49 -12.87 37.12
N THR A 467 1.95 -11.70 37.46
CA THR A 467 2.55 -10.40 37.15
C THR A 467 3.06 -9.70 38.41
N HIS A 468 4.37 -9.51 38.50
CA HIS A 468 5.05 -8.77 39.56
C HIS A 468 4.85 -7.27 39.39
N GLY A 469 5.08 -6.75 38.19
CA GLY A 469 5.04 -5.32 37.89
C GLY A 469 5.18 -5.01 36.41
N LEU A 470 5.14 -3.72 36.08
CA LEU A 470 5.18 -3.22 34.69
C LEU A 470 6.26 -2.15 34.53
N VAL A 471 7.04 -2.25 33.46
CA VAL A 471 7.98 -1.22 33.04
C VAL A 471 7.67 -0.78 31.62
N PHE A 472 7.23 0.46 31.47
CA PHE A 472 6.91 1.06 30.19
C PHE A 472 8.10 1.88 29.68
N VAL A 473 8.54 1.60 28.46
CA VAL A 473 9.63 2.34 27.80
C VAL A 473 9.06 3.06 26.58
N ASP A 474 8.88 4.37 26.70
CA ASP A 474 8.27 5.26 25.70
C ASP A 474 7.05 4.61 25.02
N SER A 475 6.14 4.09 25.86
CA SER A 475 5.14 3.11 25.49
C SER A 475 4.01 3.69 24.65
N SER A 476 3.41 2.87 23.81
CA SER A 476 2.11 3.21 23.23
C SER A 476 1.00 3.21 24.29
N HIS A 477 -0.01 4.07 24.12
CA HIS A 477 -1.17 4.14 25.01
C HIS A 477 -2.48 3.71 24.29
N PRO A 478 -3.46 3.06 24.96
CA PRO A 478 -4.76 2.71 24.38
C PRO A 478 -5.46 3.89 23.69
N GLN A 479 -5.42 5.06 24.32
CA GLN A 479 -6.01 6.29 23.79
C GLN A 479 -5.02 7.14 22.96
N GLN A 480 -3.86 6.59 22.57
CA GLN A 480 -2.81 7.38 21.91
C GLN A 480 -3.30 8.06 20.64
N LEU A 481 -4.03 7.32 19.81
CA LEU A 481 -4.57 7.88 18.57
C LEU A 481 -5.83 8.70 18.83
N GLU A 482 -6.56 8.48 19.90
CA GLU A 482 -7.68 9.36 20.24
C GLU A 482 -7.20 10.74 20.72
N ARG A 483 -6.13 10.76 21.52
CA ARG A 483 -5.66 11.97 22.20
C ARG A 483 -4.55 12.70 21.47
N SER A 484 -3.55 12.01 20.89
CA SER A 484 -2.43 12.68 20.18
C SER A 484 -2.73 12.89 18.69
N PRO A 485 -2.90 14.14 18.22
CA PRO A 485 -3.06 14.42 16.80
C PRO A 485 -1.80 14.11 16.00
N ARG A 486 -0.61 14.23 16.61
CA ARG A 486 0.66 13.90 15.96
C ARG A 486 0.72 12.41 15.65
N GLN A 487 0.47 11.55 16.63
CA GLN A 487 0.45 10.10 16.48
C GLN A 487 -0.60 9.64 15.46
N ARG A 488 -1.79 10.27 15.44
CA ARG A 488 -2.80 10.02 14.39
C ARG A 488 -2.27 10.31 12.98
N ARG A 489 -1.57 11.43 12.81
CA ARG A 489 -1.06 11.87 11.50
C ARG A 489 0.14 11.04 11.03
N THR A 490 0.99 10.59 11.95
CA THR A 490 2.22 9.84 11.61
C THR A 490 1.96 8.35 11.39
N THR A 491 0.96 7.75 12.04
CA THR A 491 0.68 6.30 11.92
C THR A 491 0.48 5.82 10.46
N PRO A 492 -0.28 6.51 9.59
CA PRO A 492 -0.38 6.14 8.17
C PRO A 492 0.95 6.21 7.42
N VAL A 493 1.79 7.21 7.74
CA VAL A 493 3.14 7.35 7.15
C VAL A 493 4.04 6.20 7.57
N VAL A 494 4.01 5.82 8.86
CA VAL A 494 4.73 4.65 9.37
C VAL A 494 4.28 3.38 8.66
N ARG A 495 2.96 3.20 8.45
CA ARG A 495 2.41 2.08 7.67
C ARG A 495 2.92 2.07 6.23
N GLN A 496 2.95 3.23 5.57
CA GLN A 496 3.46 3.36 4.21
C GLN A 496 4.98 3.08 4.15
N GLN A 497 5.76 3.57 5.13
CA GLN A 497 7.19 3.31 5.24
C GLN A 497 7.49 1.81 5.40
N MET A 498 6.71 1.08 6.20
CA MET A 498 6.85 -0.39 6.29
C MET A 498 6.54 -1.09 4.98
N THR A 499 5.53 -0.60 4.24
CA THR A 499 5.13 -1.15 2.94
C THR A 499 6.20 -0.93 1.88
N THR A 500 6.71 0.28 1.79
CA THR A 500 7.80 0.64 0.86
C THR A 500 9.10 -0.07 1.23
N THR A 501 9.37 -0.26 2.52
CA THR A 501 10.53 -1.03 2.99
C THR A 501 10.39 -2.53 2.68
N TRP A 502 9.20 -3.11 2.81
CA TRP A 502 8.90 -4.47 2.35
C TRP A 502 9.16 -4.62 0.85
N LEU A 503 8.61 -3.72 0.01
CA LEU A 503 8.85 -3.74 -1.44
C LEU A 503 10.34 -3.60 -1.76
N ARG A 504 11.04 -2.65 -1.12
CA ARG A 504 12.47 -2.44 -1.29
C ARG A 504 13.27 -3.70 -0.92
N THR A 505 13.02 -4.31 0.23
CA THR A 505 13.74 -5.52 0.68
C THR A 505 13.43 -6.74 -0.18
N ALA A 506 12.23 -6.80 -0.78
CA ALA A 506 11.86 -7.84 -1.74
C ALA A 506 12.53 -7.68 -3.12
N LEU A 507 12.70 -6.43 -3.58
CA LEU A 507 13.20 -6.12 -4.93
C LEU A 507 14.72 -5.89 -5.02
N THR A 508 15.37 -5.45 -3.94
CA THR A 508 16.80 -5.09 -3.96
C THR A 508 17.68 -6.33 -3.77
N PRO A 509 18.77 -6.53 -4.54
CA PRO A 509 19.74 -7.60 -4.29
C PRO A 509 20.39 -7.47 -2.90
N VAL A 510 20.80 -8.59 -2.30
CA VAL A 510 21.51 -8.68 -1.00
C VAL A 510 22.86 -7.92 -1.00
N ARG A 511 23.29 -7.37 -2.14
CA ARG A 511 24.52 -6.57 -2.25
C ARG A 511 24.20 -5.13 -2.65
N GLY A 512 24.27 -4.25 -1.65
CA GLY A 512 24.65 -2.85 -1.85
C GLY A 512 23.51 -1.86 -2.06
N ARG A 513 23.13 -1.16 -0.98
CA ARG A 513 23.50 0.25 -0.69
C ARG A 513 22.82 0.57 0.65
N GLN A 514 23.62 0.48 1.71
CA GLN A 514 23.15 0.62 3.09
C GLN A 514 22.80 2.09 3.37
N SER A 515 21.68 2.30 4.05
CA SER A 515 21.46 3.53 4.82
C SER A 515 22.54 3.57 5.89
N ARG A 516 23.38 4.61 5.89
CA ARG A 516 24.54 4.72 6.80
C ARG A 516 24.19 5.16 8.23
N ASP A 517 22.90 5.27 8.56
CA ASP A 517 22.43 5.85 9.82
C ASP A 517 21.22 5.07 10.41
N SER A 518 21.32 3.74 10.54
CA SER A 518 20.26 2.97 11.21
C SER A 518 20.44 3.00 12.73
N PRO A 519 19.38 3.20 13.55
CA PRO A 519 19.47 3.06 15.01
C PRO A 519 20.01 1.69 15.46
N PHE A 520 19.86 0.66 14.63
CA PHE A 520 20.39 -0.68 14.91
C PHE A 520 21.91 -0.81 14.70
N ASP A 521 22.55 0.16 14.06
CA ASP A 521 24.00 0.17 13.85
C ASP A 521 24.76 0.51 15.15
N THR A 522 24.07 1.01 16.18
CA THR A 522 24.64 1.31 17.50
C THR A 522 24.51 0.17 18.51
N LEU A 523 23.95 -0.99 18.11
CA LEU A 523 23.84 -2.17 18.98
C LEU A 523 25.21 -2.75 19.35
N PRO A 524 25.30 -3.65 20.36
CA PRO A 524 26.52 -4.40 20.62
C PRO A 524 27.05 -5.07 19.35
N GLU A 525 28.38 -5.01 19.13
CA GLU A 525 29.03 -5.38 17.85
C GLU A 525 28.60 -6.75 17.32
N HIS A 526 28.49 -7.75 18.20
CA HIS A 526 28.08 -9.11 17.84
C HIS A 526 26.62 -9.24 17.37
N LEU A 527 25.77 -8.26 17.65
CA LEU A 527 24.35 -8.24 17.22
C LEU A 527 24.14 -7.44 15.93
N VAL A 528 24.98 -6.46 15.61
CA VAL A 528 24.79 -5.57 14.44
C VAL A 528 24.66 -6.37 13.14
N GLY A 529 25.57 -7.31 12.88
CA GLY A 529 25.57 -8.14 11.67
C GLY A 529 24.31 -9.02 11.54
N PRO A 530 24.00 -9.85 12.55
CA PRO A 530 22.75 -10.60 12.61
C PRO A 530 21.50 -9.75 12.43
N THR A 531 21.36 -8.66 13.18
CA THR A 531 20.19 -7.79 13.17
C THR A 531 20.01 -7.13 11.80
N ARG A 532 21.09 -6.67 11.17
CA ARG A 532 21.03 -6.13 9.80
C ARG A 532 20.55 -7.18 8.80
N THR A 533 21.08 -8.40 8.90
CA THR A 533 20.65 -9.51 8.04
C THR A 533 19.16 -9.81 8.22
N CYS A 534 18.66 -9.71 9.45
CA CYS A 534 17.24 -9.86 9.77
C CYS A 534 16.39 -8.72 9.17
N LEU A 535 16.82 -7.46 9.29
CA LEU A 535 16.11 -6.29 8.75
C LEU A 535 16.07 -6.29 7.21
N GLU A 536 16.93 -7.06 6.55
CA GLU A 536 16.89 -7.29 5.11
C GLU A 536 15.87 -8.36 4.69
N ASP A 537 15.21 -9.05 5.62
CA ASP A 537 14.15 -10.01 5.31
C ASP A 537 12.81 -9.28 5.06
N PRO A 538 12.26 -9.32 3.82
CA PRO A 538 10.93 -8.76 3.56
C PRO A 538 9.82 -9.41 4.42
N GLY A 539 9.99 -10.64 4.89
CA GLY A 539 9.04 -11.29 5.80
C GLY A 539 8.81 -10.50 7.10
N MET A 540 9.88 -9.91 7.65
CA MET A 540 9.84 -9.09 8.86
C MET A 540 8.98 -7.84 8.65
N TRP A 541 9.19 -7.13 7.55
CA TRP A 541 8.44 -5.90 7.23
C TRP A 541 6.98 -6.19 6.89
N LEU A 542 6.70 -7.33 6.26
CA LEU A 542 5.33 -7.78 6.04
C LEU A 542 4.62 -8.10 7.37
N ALA A 543 5.31 -8.74 8.31
CA ALA A 543 4.77 -8.99 9.65
C ALA A 543 4.51 -7.68 10.41
N ALA A 544 5.47 -6.76 10.42
CA ALA A 544 5.32 -5.45 11.06
C ALA A 544 4.16 -4.63 10.46
N ARG A 545 3.99 -4.65 9.12
CA ARG A 545 2.83 -4.00 8.47
C ARG A 545 1.50 -4.60 8.96
N ARG A 546 1.45 -5.90 9.23
CA ARG A 546 0.25 -6.56 9.80
C ARG A 546 0.03 -6.17 11.27
N GLU A 547 1.10 -5.97 12.04
CA GLU A 547 1.01 -5.51 13.45
C GLU A 547 0.34 -4.13 13.56
N ILE A 548 0.56 -3.21 12.63
CA ILE A 548 -0.15 -1.92 12.61
C ILE A 548 -1.67 -2.10 12.57
N GLY A 549 -2.17 -3.03 11.74
CA GLY A 549 -3.60 -3.32 11.67
C GLY A 549 -4.14 -3.92 12.98
N ARG A 550 -3.34 -4.71 13.69
CA ARG A 550 -3.69 -5.33 14.98
C ARG A 550 -3.62 -4.33 16.14
N TRP A 551 -2.66 -3.42 16.13
CA TRP A 551 -2.59 -2.32 17.07
C TRP A 551 -3.90 -1.51 17.08
N LEU A 552 -4.34 -1.08 15.90
CA LEU A 552 -5.57 -0.31 15.71
C LEU A 552 -6.84 -1.12 16.01
N GLY A 553 -6.86 -2.40 15.61
CA GLY A 553 -8.06 -3.21 15.64
C GLY A 553 -8.32 -3.96 16.95
N SER A 554 -7.28 -4.30 17.72
CA SER A 554 -7.46 -5.11 18.93
C SER A 554 -6.54 -4.77 20.10
N TRP A 555 -5.25 -4.48 19.89
CA TRP A 555 -4.32 -4.33 21.01
C TRP A 555 -4.60 -3.10 21.87
N ALA A 556 -4.93 -1.96 21.25
CA ALA A 556 -5.24 -0.74 22.00
C ALA A 556 -6.48 -0.92 22.90
N THR A 557 -7.58 -1.41 22.32
CA THR A 557 -8.84 -1.66 23.04
C THR A 557 -8.65 -2.66 24.18
N ASP A 558 -7.90 -3.73 23.93
CA ASP A 558 -7.69 -4.78 24.92
C ASP A 558 -6.77 -4.33 26.06
N ALA A 559 -5.68 -3.61 25.75
CA ALA A 559 -4.81 -3.02 26.75
C ALA A 559 -5.53 -2.00 27.65
N GLY A 560 -6.56 -1.33 27.12
CA GLY A 560 -7.42 -0.42 27.87
C GLY A 560 -8.28 -1.07 28.96
N ARG A 561 -8.38 -2.42 28.99
CA ARG A 561 -9.09 -3.15 30.05
C ARG A 561 -8.36 -3.11 31.39
N LEU A 562 -7.03 -2.97 31.37
CA LEU A 562 -6.27 -2.75 32.60
C LEU A 562 -6.33 -1.25 32.94
N THR A 563 -7.23 -0.89 33.83
CA THR A 563 -7.40 0.49 34.34
C THR A 563 -6.56 0.76 35.58
N GLU A 564 -6.22 -0.27 36.34
CA GLU A 564 -5.40 -0.21 37.55
C GLU A 564 -4.55 -1.48 37.70
N ALA A 565 -3.36 -1.36 38.28
CA ALA A 565 -2.42 -2.45 38.54
C ALA A 565 -2.36 -2.85 40.02
N GLY A 566 -3.22 -2.27 40.86
CA GLY A 566 -3.19 -2.43 42.32
C GLY A 566 -1.87 -1.92 42.90
N THR A 567 -1.33 -2.59 43.91
CA THR A 567 -0.05 -2.24 44.57
C THR A 567 1.19 -2.68 43.80
N ARG A 568 1.05 -3.20 42.57
CA ARG A 568 2.18 -3.66 41.76
C ARG A 568 3.07 -2.49 41.33
N PRO A 569 4.41 -2.61 41.37
CA PRO A 569 5.29 -1.55 40.91
C PRO A 569 5.11 -1.25 39.42
N VAL A 570 4.93 0.04 39.10
CA VAL A 570 4.86 0.55 37.72
C VAL A 570 5.94 1.60 37.50
N SER A 571 6.91 1.31 36.63
CA SER A 571 7.92 2.29 36.21
C SER A 571 7.67 2.74 34.78
N VAL A 572 7.66 4.04 34.53
CA VAL A 572 7.54 4.61 33.18
C VAL A 572 8.81 5.38 32.85
N LEU A 573 9.43 5.06 31.71
CA LEU A 573 10.50 5.86 31.11
C LEU A 573 9.96 6.53 29.86
N THR A 574 10.25 7.81 29.69
CA THR A 574 9.78 8.58 28.54
C THR A 574 10.94 9.31 27.89
N ALA A 575 10.99 9.31 26.56
CA ALA A 575 12.04 9.97 25.83
C ALA A 575 11.75 11.49 25.77
N GLY A 576 12.67 12.30 26.30
CA GLY A 576 12.51 13.75 26.38
C GLY A 576 12.33 14.39 25.01
N ARG A 577 13.02 13.89 23.97
CA ARG A 577 12.84 14.38 22.60
C ARG A 577 11.45 14.04 22.06
N THR A 578 10.90 12.87 22.38
CA THR A 578 9.52 12.51 22.01
C THR A 578 8.54 13.47 22.68
N SER A 579 8.63 13.66 24.00
CA SER A 579 7.76 14.54 24.78
C SER A 579 7.80 16.00 24.34
N ARG A 580 8.96 16.54 23.95
CA ARG A 580 9.07 17.91 23.42
C ARG A 580 8.31 18.09 22.11
N THR A 581 8.29 17.06 21.27
CA THR A 581 7.62 17.11 19.96
C THR A 581 6.15 16.68 20.01
N ASP A 582 5.74 15.97 21.07
CA ASP A 582 4.38 15.53 21.35
C ASP A 582 4.07 15.62 22.86
N PRO A 583 3.68 16.80 23.37
CA PRO A 583 3.35 16.95 24.79
C PRO A 583 2.22 16.03 25.25
N VAL A 584 1.28 15.69 24.35
CA VAL A 584 0.19 14.74 24.66
C VAL A 584 0.74 13.35 24.95
N HIS A 585 1.84 12.95 24.31
CA HIS A 585 2.51 11.70 24.64
C HIS A 585 2.97 11.69 26.10
N LEU A 586 3.54 12.79 26.60
CA LEU A 586 3.96 12.87 28.01
C LEU A 586 2.77 12.69 28.97
N ASP A 587 1.61 13.28 28.66
CA ASP A 587 0.41 13.09 29.46
C ASP A 587 -0.06 11.63 29.44
N LEU A 588 -0.03 10.98 28.27
CA LEU A 588 -0.34 9.56 28.15
C LEU A 588 0.64 8.67 28.94
N GLN A 589 1.92 9.07 29.04
CA GLN A 589 2.91 8.36 29.89
C GLN A 589 2.63 8.58 31.39
N ARG A 590 2.15 9.76 31.79
CA ARG A 590 1.70 10.02 33.16
C ARG A 590 0.50 9.15 33.53
N ASP A 591 -0.44 8.96 32.60
CA ASP A 591 -1.58 8.05 32.80
C ASP A 591 -1.12 6.60 33.03
N LEU A 592 -0.07 6.15 32.32
CA LEU A 592 0.53 4.83 32.58
C LEU A 592 1.14 4.75 33.97
N ALA A 593 1.82 5.79 34.44
CA ALA A 593 2.36 5.83 35.80
C ALA A 593 1.24 5.80 36.85
N GLY A 594 0.10 6.44 36.54
CA GLY A 594 -1.10 6.47 37.36
C GLY A 594 -1.82 5.12 37.51
N LEU A 595 -1.41 4.07 36.79
CA LEU A 595 -1.98 2.72 36.94
C LEU A 595 -1.74 2.13 38.34
N SER A 596 -0.74 2.63 39.10
CA SER A 596 -0.42 2.14 40.44
C SER A 596 0.01 3.27 41.37
N PRO A 597 -0.36 3.23 42.66
CA PRO A 597 0.21 4.11 43.68
C PRO A 597 1.69 3.80 43.96
N VAL A 598 2.18 2.61 43.61
CA VAL A 598 3.60 2.25 43.66
C VAL A 598 4.19 2.50 42.28
N SER A 599 4.40 3.78 41.95
CA SER A 599 4.87 4.16 40.61
C SER A 599 6.04 5.13 40.63
N ARG A 600 6.78 5.13 39.52
CA ARG A 600 7.76 6.16 39.20
C ARG A 600 7.68 6.52 37.72
N HIS A 601 7.93 7.79 37.40
CA HIS A 601 8.01 8.28 36.03
C HIS A 601 9.32 9.04 35.84
N ARG A 602 10.16 8.55 34.92
CA ARG A 602 11.45 9.12 34.57
C ARG A 602 11.42 9.66 33.15
N LEU A 603 11.65 10.97 33.01
CA LEU A 603 11.91 11.61 31.73
C LEU A 603 13.42 11.61 31.46
N VAL A 604 13.86 11.02 30.34
CA VAL A 604 15.26 10.98 29.91
C VAL A 604 15.45 12.04 28.83
N GLU A 605 15.97 13.20 29.22
CA GLU A 605 15.82 14.46 28.46
C GLU A 605 16.40 14.44 27.04
N ASP A 606 17.55 13.80 26.85
CA ASP A 606 18.32 13.71 25.62
C ASP A 606 17.94 12.52 24.72
N ALA A 607 17.22 11.54 25.27
CA ALA A 607 16.83 10.35 24.53
C ALA A 607 15.75 10.62 23.46
N THR A 608 15.92 9.98 22.30
CA THR A 608 14.86 9.65 21.33
C THR A 608 14.16 8.33 21.67
N HIS A 609 13.01 8.09 21.04
CA HIS A 609 12.26 6.84 21.10
C HIS A 609 13.16 5.60 20.94
N GLU A 610 13.99 5.57 19.89
CA GLU A 610 14.86 4.42 19.59
C GLU A 610 16.08 4.37 20.49
N SER A 611 16.69 5.54 20.79
CA SER A 611 17.92 5.59 21.58
C SER A 611 17.73 5.12 23.02
N LEU A 612 16.50 5.16 23.57
CA LEU A 612 16.22 4.63 24.90
C LEU A 612 16.60 3.16 25.04
N VAL A 613 16.35 2.36 24.00
CA VAL A 613 16.62 0.91 24.02
C VAL A 613 17.90 0.54 23.26
N MET A 614 18.26 1.28 22.19
CA MET A 614 19.36 0.92 21.28
C MET A 614 20.69 1.65 21.55
N SER A 615 20.72 2.62 22.49
CA SER A 615 21.97 3.28 22.91
C SER A 615 22.53 2.64 24.18
N ALA A 616 23.85 2.47 24.23
CA ALA A 616 24.55 2.05 25.44
C ALA A 616 24.35 3.04 26.60
N GLU A 617 24.26 4.34 26.28
CA GLU A 617 24.12 5.44 27.25
C GLU A 617 22.79 5.38 28.00
N HIS A 618 21.67 5.25 27.27
CA HIS A 618 20.33 5.27 27.90
C HIS A 618 19.90 3.90 28.46
N ALA A 619 20.51 2.79 28.02
CA ALA A 619 20.17 1.46 28.53
C ALA A 619 20.29 1.35 30.06
N GLY A 620 21.19 2.13 30.67
CA GLY A 620 21.34 2.19 32.12
C GLY A 620 20.10 2.71 32.86
N GLU A 621 19.35 3.66 32.27
CA GLU A 621 18.09 4.17 32.84
C GLU A 621 17.04 3.05 32.92
N ILE A 622 16.99 2.18 31.90
CA ILE A 622 16.10 1.01 31.90
C ILE A 622 16.55 0.02 32.97
N VAL A 623 17.85 -0.30 33.08
CA VAL A 623 18.36 -1.21 34.13
C VAL A 623 18.02 -0.71 35.54
N GLN A 624 18.14 0.61 35.79
CA GLN A 624 17.74 1.20 37.07
C GLN A 624 16.23 1.11 37.33
N ALA A 625 15.40 1.17 36.28
CA ALA A 625 13.95 0.96 36.40
C ALA A 625 13.59 -0.48 36.74
N LEU A 626 14.30 -1.44 36.13
CA LEU A 626 14.14 -2.84 36.44
C LEU A 626 14.57 -3.13 37.89
N ALA A 627 15.71 -2.62 38.33
CA ALA A 627 16.17 -2.79 39.71
C ALA A 627 15.14 -2.26 40.72
N TRP A 628 14.68 -1.02 40.52
CA TRP A 628 13.64 -0.43 41.39
C TRP A 628 12.35 -1.25 41.40
N ALA A 629 11.84 -1.66 40.24
CA ALA A 629 10.59 -2.42 40.17
C ALA A 629 10.71 -3.83 40.77
N ARG A 630 11.90 -4.44 40.73
CA ARG A 630 12.17 -5.75 41.34
C ARG A 630 12.24 -5.67 42.87
N GLU A 631 12.81 -4.59 43.42
CA GLU A 631 12.95 -4.38 44.86
C GLU A 631 11.64 -4.00 45.56
N LYS A 632 10.69 -3.40 44.83
CA LYS A 632 9.38 -3.08 45.38
C LYS A 632 8.52 -4.35 45.44
N GLU A 633 8.32 -4.84 46.66
CA GLU A 633 7.32 -5.88 46.93
C GLU A 633 5.94 -5.32 46.61
N GLY A 634 5.25 -5.90 45.63
CA GLY A 634 3.81 -5.74 45.53
C GLY A 634 3.21 -6.41 46.77
N VAL A 635 2.47 -5.65 47.59
CA VAL A 635 1.73 -6.23 48.72
C VAL A 635 0.74 -7.23 48.14
N HIS A 636 1.07 -8.52 48.19
CA HIS A 636 0.12 -9.58 47.93
C HIS A 636 -0.88 -9.53 49.09
N VAL A 637 -2.06 -8.96 48.82
CA VAL A 637 -3.24 -9.19 49.66
C VAL A 637 -3.54 -10.68 49.50
N ARG A 638 -3.03 -11.48 50.44
CA ARG A 638 -3.54 -12.82 50.70
C ARG A 638 -4.88 -12.59 51.40
N ASP A 639 -5.98 -12.71 50.65
CA ASP A 639 -7.29 -13.00 51.23
C ASP A 639 -7.40 -14.51 51.49
#